data_AF-A0A8I1XRK3-F1
#
_entry.id   AF-A0A8I1XRK3-F1
#
_cell.length_a   1.000
_cell.length_b   1.000
_cell.length_c   1.000
_cell.angle_alpha   90.00
_cell.angle_beta   90.00
_cell.angle_gamma   90.00
#
_symmetry.space_group_name_H-M   'P 1'
#
loop_
_entity.id
_entity.type
_entity.pdbx_description
1 polymer ?
#
loop_
_entity_poly.entity_id
_entity_poly.type
_entity_poly.pdbx_seq_one_letter_code
_entity_poly.pdbx_strand_id
1 'polypeptide(L)'
;MSKKKRNKNHVNRMIKVSVLTTQVLNLANPYISATFASESVSDNTTENVSVSDGFIQDAFSSPVALSVYMQAQMDEPPYYTWLSPQESGVSLSANLAMSFSEEVQLGTGHLVVHQKDGSEAGRINVSGGTVVGGTVHISGQHVRMELDHPLADSTQYYVEVSSGMFVDRAGQGNNAIWDKDMWNFQTADKTAPKLVRKGPEGPDMSGVSPYDANFMLEFNEPVRWDHGYVRLHEASGGAVVRELPISGQWGTGKSQSVWENTAYFSFSGGLEQGKSYYLEITSGALTDLAMNPYVGMHTSEDWTFRTRDERPRYTNLYPEGSGQSLTPNLHMSFSEEVQLGTGHLVVHQKDGSEAGRINVSGGTVVGGTVHISGQHVRMELDHPLADSTRYYVEVSSGMFVDRAGQGTNAIWDKNMWNFRTADTTAPKLVKRITPEGLELSGAGQYAGFILEFNEPMKWNQGYVRLHEVSGGAVVRELRVSGAGNLNSTLEGHDNVVEFMLSGGLEEGKSYYLEITSGALTDLAMNPYVGTRTPEEWTFRVLDERPFYTYMSPHDNVWTLTPELGMAFSEEVQLGTGHLVVHQKDGSEAGRINVSGGTVVGGTVHISGQHVRMELDHPLADSTQYYVEVSSGMFVDRVGQGNNAIWDKDMWNFQTADTTAPKLVRKVSPEGSELSGAGQYAGFMLEFNEPMKWNQGYVRLHEASGGAVVRELRVSGAGNSNFTLKGEENIAYIGLSGGLEQGKSYYLEITSGALTDLAMNPYVGMHTPEDWTFRTLDERSHRSKDKETSAQNTSSATSQTETKTGVLLTDAKTVADKSRTIQLIGLNDGDVSQALNVTIGEQKELVVNASGYNKAAKVSIPSTFLKEYEKENTKVPISIHTAVAQFTLSAELVGKLVSLYPEDNLIVEISALSGENGAQVRQAIADTGLANVVVNPVDFKLMAGDQEITEFFGHYVERKLILDHEVDPEHVAAVWFDPQTGVLSSVPVLIRNVNGQLEAIIKSNHNSIYAVVSADKKFKDLENHWARKDVEMLANKLIVKGVQPDIFEPNRAVTRAEFVTLLVRGLGMQEKPLTEHFTDVKENAWYAGSVGAAVEAGLIRGYGNHSFGPERLITREEIVVITEKAVHYAQTLNADPTNEKYKETYSDASTVSPWAQDAMAQATEQGLIKGVSPDLLAPKQQAARAEATSIIKRFLQLIKFTN
;
A
#
# COMPACT_ATOMS: atom_id res chain seq x y z
N MET A 1 -52.29 -5.92 -26.59
CA MET A 1 -53.57 -5.17 -26.52
C MET A 1 -53.29 -3.69 -26.24
N SER A 2 -54.19 -2.81 -26.70
CA SER A 2 -54.57 -1.46 -26.22
C SER A 2 -53.60 -0.65 -25.33
N LYS A 3 -53.08 0.52 -25.71
CA LYS A 3 -53.72 1.87 -25.93
C LYS A 3 -54.42 2.51 -24.72
N LYS A 4 -53.85 3.62 -24.19
CA LYS A 4 -54.42 4.97 -23.87
C LYS A 4 -53.80 5.59 -22.59
N LYS A 5 -53.82 6.91 -22.26
CA LYS A 5 -53.83 8.23 -22.98
C LYS A 5 -54.59 9.30 -22.15
N ARG A 6 -53.89 10.31 -21.58
CA ARG A 6 -54.30 11.71 -21.24
C ARG A 6 -53.32 12.31 -20.19
N ASN A 7 -52.86 13.57 -20.13
CA ASN A 7 -53.22 14.91 -20.70
C ASN A 7 -54.32 15.71 -19.95
N LYS A 8 -53.95 16.81 -19.23
CA LYS A 8 -54.59 18.16 -19.33
C LYS A 8 -54.07 19.30 -18.38
N ASN A 9 -54.34 20.55 -18.82
CA ASN A 9 -54.41 21.88 -18.14
C ASN A 9 -53.14 22.79 -18.16
N HIS A 10 -53.16 24.14 -18.35
CA HIS A 10 -54.06 25.31 -18.05
C HIS A 10 -53.98 25.87 -16.60
N VAL A 11 -54.00 27.20 -16.30
CA VAL A 11 -53.71 28.45 -17.08
C VAL A 11 -53.64 29.74 -16.18
N ASN A 12 -52.64 30.62 -16.42
CA ASN A 12 -52.63 32.12 -16.42
C ASN A 12 -53.08 33.03 -15.21
N ARG A 13 -52.48 34.25 -15.15
CA ARG A 13 -52.82 35.52 -14.40
C ARG A 13 -52.48 35.57 -12.88
N MET A 14 -52.11 36.70 -12.21
CA MET A 14 -51.81 38.15 -12.48
C MET A 14 -51.05 38.74 -11.20
N ILE A 15 -50.73 40.03 -10.87
CA ILE A 15 -51.10 41.41 -11.28
C ILE A 15 -50.05 42.51 -10.79
N LYS A 16 -49.85 43.63 -11.55
CA LYS A 16 -49.51 45.08 -11.18
C LYS A 16 -48.48 45.50 -10.06
N VAL A 17 -47.88 46.72 -9.96
CA VAL A 17 -47.55 47.92 -10.83
C VAL A 17 -46.63 48.93 -10.08
N SER A 18 -45.71 49.65 -10.79
CA SER A 18 -45.28 51.09 -10.68
C SER A 18 -43.91 51.30 -11.38
N VAL A 19 -43.75 51.98 -12.54
CA VAL A 19 -43.81 53.45 -12.86
C VAL A 19 -42.60 54.21 -12.26
N LEU A 20 -41.78 55.02 -12.96
CA LEU A 20 -41.79 55.65 -14.32
C LEU A 20 -41.06 54.79 -15.42
N THR A 21 -40.75 55.13 -16.71
CA THR A 21 -40.57 56.36 -17.58
C THR A 21 -39.14 56.99 -17.48
N THR A 22 -38.42 57.46 -18.53
CA THR A 22 -38.84 58.16 -19.79
C THR A 22 -37.97 57.89 -21.07
N GLN A 23 -38.59 57.25 -22.09
CA GLN A 23 -38.44 57.42 -23.58
C GLN A 23 -37.10 57.12 -24.32
N VAL A 24 -37.02 56.60 -25.56
CA VAL A 24 -37.95 55.99 -26.58
C VAL A 24 -37.06 55.13 -27.53
N LEU A 25 -37.25 53.81 -27.70
CA LEU A 25 -38.09 53.07 -28.69
C LEU A 25 -37.90 53.44 -30.18
N ASN A 26 -38.05 52.57 -31.19
CA ASN A 26 -37.89 51.11 -31.40
C ASN A 26 -38.03 50.86 -32.94
N LEU A 27 -37.64 49.74 -33.56
CA LEU A 27 -38.29 48.41 -33.53
C LEU A 27 -37.42 47.35 -34.23
N ALA A 28 -37.58 46.07 -33.86
CA ALA A 28 -37.08 44.91 -34.59
C ALA A 28 -38.05 43.70 -34.45
N ASN A 29 -37.94 42.75 -35.39
CA ASN A 29 -38.51 41.39 -35.49
C ASN A 29 -39.60 40.87 -34.53
N PRO A 30 -40.53 40.09 -35.12
CA PRO A 30 -41.00 38.83 -34.53
C PRO A 30 -40.78 37.62 -35.48
N TYR A 31 -40.22 36.51 -34.96
CA TYR A 31 -40.94 35.22 -34.79
C TYR A 31 -40.01 34.11 -34.23
N ILE A 32 -40.57 32.94 -33.93
CA ILE A 32 -39.99 31.93 -33.02
C ILE A 32 -39.89 30.55 -33.70
N SER A 33 -38.84 29.80 -33.34
CA SER A 33 -38.48 28.46 -33.82
C SER A 33 -39.36 27.30 -33.29
N ALA A 34 -39.39 26.17 -34.03
CA ALA A 34 -39.93 24.88 -33.58
C ALA A 34 -39.18 23.68 -34.21
N THR A 35 -39.27 22.50 -33.59
CA THR A 35 -38.50 21.27 -33.88
C THR A 35 -39.38 20.01 -33.65
N PHE A 36 -39.01 18.74 -33.91
CA PHE A 36 -37.72 18.05 -34.12
C PHE A 36 -37.81 16.89 -35.14
N ALA A 37 -36.65 16.56 -35.74
CA ALA A 37 -36.11 15.23 -36.08
C ALA A 37 -36.92 14.15 -36.83
N SER A 38 -36.24 13.50 -37.79
CA SER A 38 -36.33 12.04 -38.06
C SER A 38 -35.17 11.57 -38.95
N GLU A 39 -34.55 10.42 -38.67
CA GLU A 39 -33.50 9.81 -39.50
C GLU A 39 -34.02 8.70 -40.43
N SER A 40 -33.37 8.57 -41.60
CA SER A 40 -33.01 7.30 -42.28
C SER A 40 -34.03 6.46 -43.10
N VAL A 41 -33.42 5.71 -44.06
CA VAL A 41 -33.84 4.45 -44.73
C VAL A 41 -34.46 4.50 -46.16
N SER A 42 -33.60 4.14 -47.12
CA SER A 42 -33.77 3.39 -48.41
C SER A 42 -34.91 3.67 -49.42
N ASP A 43 -34.49 4.20 -50.58
CA ASP A 43 -34.42 3.53 -51.90
C ASP A 43 -35.66 3.06 -52.70
N ASN A 44 -35.58 3.28 -54.03
CA ASN A 44 -36.27 2.69 -55.18
C ASN A 44 -37.82 2.50 -55.22
N THR A 45 -38.49 3.21 -56.14
CA THR A 45 -39.36 2.62 -57.20
C THR A 45 -39.77 3.66 -58.28
N THR A 46 -40.37 3.21 -59.39
CA THR A 46 -40.49 3.96 -60.67
C THR A 46 -41.92 4.10 -61.24
N GLU A 47 -42.05 4.97 -62.26
CA GLU A 47 -43.11 5.07 -63.30
C GLU A 47 -44.43 5.86 -63.05
N ASN A 48 -44.52 7.03 -63.73
CA ASN A 48 -45.50 7.44 -64.77
C ASN A 48 -47.01 7.11 -64.68
N VAL A 49 -47.87 8.13 -64.91
CA VAL A 49 -48.94 8.25 -65.96
C VAL A 49 -49.78 9.56 -65.74
N SER A 50 -50.58 10.02 -66.71
CA SER A 50 -50.86 11.47 -66.94
C SER A 50 -52.24 11.89 -67.53
N VAL A 51 -52.74 13.08 -67.12
CA VAL A 51 -53.65 14.08 -67.80
C VAL A 51 -55.14 13.78 -68.05
N SER A 52 -56.04 14.76 -67.74
CA SER A 52 -57.32 15.06 -68.46
C SER A 52 -58.01 16.41 -68.02
N ASP A 53 -58.98 16.91 -68.80
CA ASP A 53 -59.66 18.25 -68.73
C ASP A 53 -61.16 18.18 -68.24
N GLY A 54 -61.97 19.25 -68.06
CA GLY A 54 -61.77 20.73 -68.02
C GLY A 54 -63.03 21.57 -68.39
N PHE A 55 -63.30 22.71 -67.68
CA PHE A 55 -64.34 23.76 -67.91
C PHE A 55 -65.86 23.32 -67.88
N ILE A 56 -66.92 24.16 -67.86
CA ILE A 56 -67.20 25.64 -67.76
C ILE A 56 -68.29 25.84 -66.60
N GLN A 57 -69.32 26.73 -66.41
CA GLN A 57 -69.96 28.00 -66.93
C GLN A 57 -70.93 28.63 -65.86
N ASP A 58 -71.21 29.97 -65.96
CA ASP A 58 -72.32 30.88 -65.46
C ASP A 58 -73.36 30.53 -64.35
N ALA A 59 -74.13 31.46 -63.73
CA ALA A 59 -73.98 32.88 -63.28
C ALA A 59 -75.28 33.42 -62.58
N PHE A 60 -75.17 34.46 -61.72
CA PHE A 60 -76.25 35.30 -61.09
C PHE A 60 -77.23 34.63 -60.07
N SER A 61 -77.77 35.26 -58.99
CA SER A 61 -77.65 36.62 -58.39
C SER A 61 -77.95 36.66 -56.85
N SER A 62 -77.67 37.81 -56.19
CA SER A 62 -77.62 38.18 -54.74
C SER A 62 -78.98 38.21 -53.95
N PRO A 63 -79.11 38.45 -52.59
CA PRO A 63 -78.27 39.35 -51.74
C PRO A 63 -78.07 39.14 -50.19
N VAL A 64 -77.10 39.92 -49.65
CA VAL A 64 -76.83 40.37 -48.24
C VAL A 64 -76.81 39.36 -47.07
N ALA A 65 -75.61 39.09 -46.50
CA ALA A 65 -75.23 39.41 -45.09
C ALA A 65 -73.81 38.91 -44.68
N LEU A 66 -73.12 39.72 -43.87
CA LEU A 66 -72.05 39.41 -42.89
C LEU A 66 -70.82 38.52 -43.26
N SER A 67 -69.63 39.16 -43.27
CA SER A 67 -68.28 38.61 -42.99
C SER A 67 -67.62 37.60 -43.96
N VAL A 68 -66.30 37.39 -43.75
CA VAL A 68 -65.33 36.50 -44.45
C VAL A 68 -64.47 37.15 -45.55
N TYR A 69 -63.23 36.65 -45.61
CA TYR A 69 -62.06 37.00 -46.41
C TYR A 69 -62.31 37.37 -47.88
N MET A 70 -61.54 38.36 -48.36
CA MET A 70 -60.82 38.25 -49.63
C MET A 70 -59.34 38.59 -49.38
N GLN A 71 -58.44 37.68 -49.75
CA GLN A 71 -57.04 38.02 -49.94
C GLN A 71 -56.91 38.76 -51.28
N ALA A 72 -56.22 39.89 -51.28
CA ALA A 72 -55.44 40.23 -52.46
C ALA A 72 -54.23 39.28 -52.46
N GLN A 73 -54.01 38.55 -53.55
CA GLN A 73 -52.68 37.99 -53.78
C GLN A 73 -51.75 39.17 -54.04
N MET A 74 -50.85 39.42 -53.09
CA MET A 74 -49.62 40.13 -53.40
C MET A 74 -48.72 39.09 -54.07
N ASP A 75 -48.25 39.36 -55.29
CA ASP A 75 -47.19 38.53 -55.89
C ASP A 75 -45.97 38.60 -54.98
N GLU A 76 -45.47 37.45 -54.54
CA GLU A 76 -44.32 37.40 -53.64
C GLU A 76 -43.04 37.68 -54.44
N PRO A 77 -42.11 38.51 -53.94
CA PRO A 77 -40.90 38.85 -54.69
C PRO A 77 -39.99 37.62 -54.90
N PRO A 78 -39.26 37.55 -56.02
CA PRO A 78 -38.53 36.35 -56.41
C PRO A 78 -37.41 36.03 -55.40
N TYR A 79 -37.51 34.86 -54.77
CA TYR A 79 -36.53 34.39 -53.79
C TYR A 79 -35.68 33.25 -54.35
N TYR A 80 -34.45 33.12 -53.86
CA TYR A 80 -33.56 32.05 -54.30
C TYR A 80 -33.95 30.70 -53.67
N THR A 81 -33.91 29.65 -54.47
CA THR A 81 -34.26 28.26 -54.11
C THR A 81 -33.03 27.36 -54.01
N TRP A 82 -31.92 27.75 -54.64
CA TRP A 82 -30.64 27.04 -54.63
C TRP A 82 -29.48 27.97 -54.95
N LEU A 83 -28.30 27.72 -54.35
CA LEU A 83 -27.06 28.48 -54.51
C LEU A 83 -25.89 27.51 -54.70
N SER A 84 -24.88 27.87 -55.50
CA SER A 84 -23.70 27.05 -55.75
C SER A 84 -22.53 27.89 -56.27
N PRO A 85 -21.27 27.60 -55.91
CA PRO A 85 -20.83 26.54 -55.00
C PRO A 85 -21.12 26.89 -53.53
N GLN A 86 -21.23 25.85 -52.71
CA GLN A 86 -21.36 25.91 -51.24
C GLN A 86 -20.44 24.84 -50.59
N GLU A 87 -19.25 24.65 -51.16
CA GLU A 87 -18.38 23.50 -50.88
C GLU A 87 -16.88 23.90 -50.83
N SER A 88 -16.03 22.96 -50.41
CA SER A 88 -14.57 23.10 -50.40
C SER A 88 -13.93 22.41 -51.61
N GLY A 89 -12.90 23.01 -52.21
CA GLY A 89 -12.22 22.48 -53.40
C GLY A 89 -12.65 23.12 -54.72
N VAL A 90 -13.30 24.28 -54.66
CA VAL A 90 -13.85 25.01 -55.80
C VAL A 90 -12.76 25.49 -56.76
N SER A 91 -13.04 25.51 -58.07
CA SER A 91 -12.13 26.10 -59.06
C SER A 91 -11.90 27.59 -58.79
N LEU A 92 -10.68 28.07 -59.04
CA LEU A 92 -10.32 29.50 -58.94
C LEU A 92 -11.18 30.38 -59.87
N SER A 93 -11.62 29.82 -61.00
CA SER A 93 -12.68 30.37 -61.84
C SER A 93 -14.05 29.93 -61.30
N ALA A 94 -14.47 30.44 -60.14
CA ALA A 94 -15.69 29.98 -59.47
C ALA A 94 -16.95 30.42 -60.25
N ASN A 95 -17.65 29.46 -60.85
CA ASN A 95 -18.91 29.70 -61.57
C ASN A 95 -20.06 29.79 -60.58
N LEU A 96 -20.40 31.00 -60.15
CA LEU A 96 -21.46 31.28 -59.19
C LEU A 96 -22.84 31.07 -59.85
N ALA A 97 -23.63 30.14 -59.33
CA ALA A 97 -24.94 29.80 -59.86
C ALA A 97 -26.02 29.92 -58.78
N MET A 98 -27.19 30.41 -59.18
CA MET A 98 -28.37 30.47 -58.32
C MET A 98 -29.65 30.15 -59.10
N SER A 99 -30.65 29.60 -58.40
CA SER A 99 -31.99 29.38 -58.94
C SER A 99 -33.00 30.16 -58.12
N PHE A 100 -34.09 30.59 -58.75
CA PHE A 100 -35.18 31.35 -58.13
C PHE A 100 -36.48 30.53 -57.99
N SER A 101 -37.46 31.09 -57.29
CA SER A 101 -38.85 30.60 -57.21
C SER A 101 -39.60 30.67 -58.54
N GLU A 102 -39.18 31.58 -59.43
CA GLU A 102 -39.84 31.92 -60.68
C GLU A 102 -38.85 32.43 -61.75
N GLU A 103 -39.35 32.86 -62.91
CA GLU A 103 -38.51 33.44 -63.96
C GLU A 103 -38.09 34.87 -63.63
N VAL A 104 -36.78 35.13 -63.65
CA VAL A 104 -36.21 36.44 -63.35
C VAL A 104 -35.63 37.14 -64.58
N GLN A 105 -35.49 38.45 -64.49
CA GLN A 105 -34.81 39.32 -65.44
C GLN A 105 -33.73 40.15 -64.74
N LEU A 106 -32.83 40.75 -65.53
CA LEU A 106 -31.72 41.54 -65.02
C LEU A 106 -32.20 42.94 -64.58
N GLY A 107 -32.05 43.27 -63.30
CA GLY A 107 -32.54 44.50 -62.68
C GLY A 107 -31.48 45.60 -62.58
N THR A 108 -31.19 46.05 -61.35
CA THR A 108 -30.11 46.98 -61.02
C THR A 108 -29.65 46.74 -59.58
N GLY A 109 -28.37 46.48 -59.40
CA GLY A 109 -27.78 46.03 -58.14
C GLY A 109 -26.34 45.56 -58.32
N HIS A 110 -25.85 44.74 -57.40
CA HIS A 110 -24.52 44.16 -57.45
C HIS A 110 -24.44 42.80 -56.74
N LEU A 111 -23.44 42.01 -57.14
CA LEU A 111 -22.89 40.88 -56.41
C LEU A 111 -21.47 41.23 -55.98
N VAL A 112 -21.07 40.85 -54.77
CA VAL A 112 -19.70 40.99 -54.26
C VAL A 112 -19.23 39.67 -53.67
N VAL A 113 -18.04 39.23 -54.05
CA VAL A 113 -17.35 38.11 -53.41
C VAL A 113 -16.34 38.68 -52.44
N HIS A 114 -16.42 38.28 -51.18
CA HIS A 114 -15.52 38.69 -50.11
C HIS A 114 -14.67 37.50 -49.66
N GLN A 115 -13.43 37.74 -49.27
CA GLN A 115 -12.67 36.80 -48.44
C GLN A 115 -13.25 36.75 -47.02
N LYS A 116 -12.91 35.70 -46.27
CA LYS A 116 -13.30 35.51 -44.87
C LYS A 116 -12.97 36.67 -43.91
N ASP A 117 -11.97 37.49 -44.23
CA ASP A 117 -11.61 38.70 -43.47
C ASP A 117 -12.49 39.93 -43.80
N GLY A 118 -13.40 39.80 -44.77
CA GLY A 118 -14.28 40.85 -45.26
C GLY A 118 -13.72 41.63 -46.45
N SER A 119 -12.48 41.40 -46.89
CA SER A 119 -11.90 42.09 -48.04
C SER A 119 -12.59 41.70 -49.35
N GLU A 120 -12.84 42.68 -50.23
CA GLU A 120 -13.48 42.47 -51.53
C GLU A 120 -12.51 41.75 -52.49
N ALA A 121 -12.90 40.56 -52.94
CA ALA A 121 -12.15 39.70 -53.86
C ALA A 121 -12.66 39.76 -55.31
N GLY A 122 -13.88 40.27 -55.53
CA GLY A 122 -14.46 40.43 -56.85
C GLY A 122 -15.87 41.03 -56.77
N ARG A 123 -16.32 41.73 -57.82
CA ARG A 123 -17.62 42.42 -57.81
C ARG A 123 -18.22 42.46 -59.21
N ILE A 124 -19.48 42.06 -59.34
CA ILE A 124 -20.28 42.23 -60.55
C ILE A 124 -21.32 43.32 -60.29
N ASN A 125 -21.22 44.44 -61.00
CA ASN A 125 -22.21 45.52 -60.95
C ASN A 125 -23.20 45.41 -62.12
N VAL A 126 -24.47 45.68 -61.84
CA VAL A 126 -25.58 45.65 -62.80
C VAL A 126 -26.32 46.99 -62.75
N SER A 127 -26.37 47.71 -63.86
CA SER A 127 -27.14 48.95 -63.94
C SER A 127 -27.69 49.19 -65.34
N GLY A 128 -29.00 49.48 -65.46
CA GLY A 128 -29.64 49.77 -66.75
C GLY A 128 -29.44 48.67 -67.81
N GLY A 129 -29.43 47.40 -67.39
CA GLY A 129 -29.16 46.24 -68.27
C GLY A 129 -27.70 46.03 -68.67
N THR A 130 -26.76 46.86 -68.19
CA THR A 130 -25.31 46.68 -68.41
C THR A 130 -24.67 45.96 -67.23
N VAL A 131 -23.79 44.99 -67.52
CA VAL A 131 -23.00 44.20 -66.56
C VAL A 131 -21.54 44.63 -66.62
N VAL A 132 -20.87 44.79 -65.47
CA VAL A 132 -19.44 45.16 -65.36
C VAL A 132 -18.78 44.37 -64.22
N GLY A 133 -17.55 43.89 -64.41
CA GLY A 133 -16.79 43.10 -63.42
C GLY A 133 -16.97 41.58 -63.50
N GLY A 134 -17.61 41.10 -64.56
CA GLY A 134 -17.89 39.69 -64.79
C GLY A 134 -18.96 39.49 -65.88
N THR A 135 -19.52 38.28 -65.96
CA THR A 135 -20.66 37.95 -66.82
C THR A 135 -21.87 37.50 -65.99
N VAL A 136 -23.07 37.67 -66.54
CA VAL A 136 -24.33 37.16 -65.97
C VAL A 136 -25.15 36.56 -67.10
N HIS A 137 -25.53 35.29 -66.98
CA HIS A 137 -26.35 34.55 -67.93
C HIS A 137 -27.62 34.03 -67.26
N ILE A 138 -28.78 34.52 -67.70
CA ILE A 138 -30.10 34.13 -67.17
C ILE A 138 -30.80 33.18 -68.14
N SER A 139 -31.44 32.14 -67.62
CA SER A 139 -32.18 31.12 -68.38
C SER A 139 -33.43 30.70 -67.61
N GLY A 140 -34.52 31.46 -67.75
CA GLY A 140 -35.76 31.25 -67.00
C GLY A 140 -35.55 31.51 -65.50
N GLN A 141 -35.62 30.45 -64.69
CA GLN A 141 -35.44 30.52 -63.23
C GLN A 141 -33.97 30.43 -62.78
N HIS A 142 -33.05 30.10 -63.69
CA HIS A 142 -31.65 29.85 -63.36
C HIS A 142 -30.74 30.98 -63.82
N VAL A 143 -29.78 31.35 -62.98
CA VAL A 143 -28.74 32.35 -63.25
C VAL A 143 -27.36 31.73 -63.05
N ARG A 144 -26.43 32.02 -63.96
CA ARG A 144 -24.99 31.75 -63.79
C ARG A 144 -24.20 33.04 -63.94
N MET A 145 -23.13 33.18 -63.17
CA MET A 145 -22.32 34.38 -63.05
C MET A 145 -20.85 33.98 -62.92
N GLU A 146 -19.98 34.69 -63.61
CA GLU A 146 -18.53 34.41 -63.63
C GLU A 146 -17.78 35.73 -63.43
N LEU A 147 -16.80 35.76 -62.52
CA LEU A 147 -15.93 36.94 -62.32
C LEU A 147 -14.98 37.12 -63.51
N ASP A 148 -14.52 38.34 -63.75
CA ASP A 148 -13.58 38.66 -64.83
C ASP A 148 -12.11 38.28 -64.53
N HIS A 149 -11.82 37.76 -63.33
CA HIS A 149 -10.52 37.25 -62.92
C HIS A 149 -10.67 36.08 -61.91
N PRO A 150 -9.66 35.19 -61.79
CA PRO A 150 -9.71 34.07 -60.85
C PRO A 150 -9.48 34.52 -59.40
N LEU A 151 -10.11 33.79 -58.47
CA LEU A 151 -9.91 33.89 -57.03
C LEU A 151 -8.55 33.29 -56.61
N ALA A 152 -8.09 33.62 -55.39
CA ALA A 152 -6.89 33.05 -54.81
C ALA A 152 -7.10 31.60 -54.33
N ASP A 153 -6.02 30.82 -54.37
CA ASP A 153 -5.95 29.39 -54.02
C ASP A 153 -6.13 29.18 -52.50
N SER A 154 -6.64 28.01 -52.11
CA SER A 154 -6.91 27.56 -50.71
C SER A 154 -7.78 28.50 -49.84
N THR A 155 -8.37 29.54 -50.41
CA THR A 155 -8.96 30.69 -49.70
C THR A 155 -10.46 30.53 -49.50
N GLN A 156 -10.96 30.94 -48.32
CA GLN A 156 -12.39 30.91 -47.97
C GLN A 156 -13.09 32.22 -48.35
N TYR A 157 -14.23 32.11 -49.03
CA TYR A 157 -15.00 33.23 -49.57
C TYR A 157 -16.47 33.18 -49.15
N TYR A 158 -17.14 34.34 -49.15
CA TYR A 158 -18.60 34.45 -49.11
C TYR A 158 -19.13 35.44 -50.16
N VAL A 159 -20.41 35.33 -50.51
CA VAL A 159 -21.05 36.09 -51.60
C VAL A 159 -22.21 36.94 -51.08
N GLU A 160 -22.11 38.26 -51.25
CA GLU A 160 -23.19 39.22 -51.06
C GLU A 160 -23.92 39.45 -52.40
N VAL A 161 -25.26 39.52 -52.39
CA VAL A 161 -26.10 39.85 -53.55
C VAL A 161 -27.17 40.85 -53.12
N SER A 162 -27.13 42.06 -53.69
CA SER A 162 -28.08 43.12 -53.36
C SER A 162 -29.52 42.78 -53.79
N SER A 163 -30.52 43.29 -53.07
CA SER A 163 -31.92 43.23 -53.48
C SER A 163 -32.18 44.08 -54.72
N GLY A 164 -32.76 43.49 -55.78
CA GLY A 164 -33.07 44.17 -57.03
C GLY A 164 -32.04 43.97 -58.16
N MET A 165 -30.93 43.26 -57.91
CA MET A 165 -30.03 42.80 -58.99
C MET A 165 -30.78 41.93 -60.01
N PHE A 166 -31.76 41.16 -59.53
CA PHE A 166 -32.72 40.40 -60.32
C PHE A 166 -34.14 40.85 -60.00
N VAL A 167 -35.03 40.82 -60.98
CA VAL A 167 -36.44 41.23 -60.85
C VAL A 167 -37.39 40.22 -61.48
N ASP A 168 -38.63 40.14 -60.99
CA ASP A 168 -39.70 39.38 -61.63
C ASP A 168 -40.21 40.08 -62.92
N ARG A 169 -41.27 39.53 -63.54
CA ARG A 169 -41.93 40.13 -64.71
C ARG A 169 -42.75 41.40 -64.40
N ALA A 170 -43.02 41.70 -63.13
CA ALA A 170 -43.72 42.89 -62.66
C ALA A 170 -42.75 44.03 -62.24
N GLY A 171 -41.45 43.72 -62.09
CA GLY A 171 -40.40 44.64 -61.66
C GLY A 171 -40.07 44.58 -60.15
N GLN A 172 -40.55 43.59 -59.39
CA GLN A 172 -40.19 43.42 -57.98
C GLN A 172 -38.79 42.80 -57.86
N GLY A 173 -37.96 43.36 -56.99
CA GLY A 173 -36.58 42.92 -56.79
C GLY A 173 -36.44 41.67 -55.92
N ASN A 174 -35.38 40.90 -56.15
CA ASN A 174 -35.01 39.75 -55.34
C ASN A 174 -34.77 40.10 -53.86
N ASN A 175 -34.95 39.12 -52.98
CA ASN A 175 -34.41 39.17 -51.61
C ASN A 175 -32.87 39.23 -51.63
N ALA A 176 -32.28 40.04 -50.75
CA ALA A 176 -30.83 40.20 -50.65
C ALA A 176 -30.16 39.00 -49.93
N ILE A 177 -28.97 38.62 -50.39
CA ILE A 177 -28.06 37.71 -49.69
C ILE A 177 -26.99 38.59 -49.05
N TRP A 178 -26.94 38.64 -47.70
CA TRP A 178 -26.08 39.57 -46.95
C TRP A 178 -25.41 38.93 -45.72
N ASP A 179 -25.84 37.73 -45.33
CA ASP A 179 -25.18 36.94 -44.29
C ASP A 179 -24.14 36.03 -44.95
N LYS A 180 -22.87 36.18 -44.52
CA LYS A 180 -21.72 35.37 -44.93
C LYS A 180 -21.98 33.86 -44.83
N ASP A 181 -22.83 33.42 -43.91
CA ASP A 181 -23.07 32.00 -43.65
C ASP A 181 -24.13 31.41 -44.61
N MET A 182 -24.80 32.23 -45.44
CA MET A 182 -25.77 31.77 -46.47
C MET A 182 -25.14 31.34 -47.79
N TRP A 183 -24.07 31.99 -48.26
CA TRP A 183 -23.37 31.59 -49.49
C TRP A 183 -21.86 31.75 -49.31
N ASN A 184 -21.18 30.67 -48.96
CA ASN A 184 -19.74 30.60 -48.76
C ASN A 184 -19.16 29.32 -49.35
N PHE A 185 -17.87 29.36 -49.71
CA PHE A 185 -17.14 28.24 -50.30
C PHE A 185 -15.63 28.40 -50.07
N GLN A 186 -14.85 27.34 -50.33
CA GLN A 186 -13.38 27.40 -50.32
C GLN A 186 -12.81 26.93 -51.65
N THR A 187 -11.86 27.67 -52.20
CA THR A 187 -11.12 27.25 -53.40
C THR A 187 -10.26 26.02 -53.14
N ALA A 188 -9.90 25.28 -54.19
CA ALA A 188 -8.92 24.19 -54.12
C ALA A 188 -7.53 24.70 -53.71
N ASP A 189 -6.70 23.79 -53.22
CA ASP A 189 -5.26 24.00 -53.00
C ASP A 189 -4.45 23.23 -54.05
N LYS A 190 -3.47 23.90 -54.66
CA LYS A 190 -2.62 23.40 -55.75
C LYS A 190 -1.16 23.80 -55.55
N THR A 191 -0.80 24.35 -54.39
CA THR A 191 0.56 24.77 -54.10
C THR A 191 1.34 23.65 -53.42
N ALA A 192 2.53 23.33 -53.94
CA ALA A 192 3.42 22.36 -53.30
C ALA A 192 4.12 22.99 -52.07
N PRO A 193 4.23 22.25 -50.95
CA PRO A 193 4.80 22.77 -49.71
C PRO A 193 6.28 23.14 -49.86
N LYS A 194 6.64 24.31 -49.30
CA LYS A 194 7.99 24.89 -49.39
C LYS A 194 8.66 24.83 -48.04
N LEU A 195 9.91 24.39 -48.05
CA LEU A 195 10.75 24.35 -46.85
C LEU A 195 11.09 25.78 -46.39
N VAL A 196 10.82 26.06 -45.12
CA VAL A 196 11.11 27.34 -44.44
C VAL A 196 12.38 27.22 -43.61
N ARG A 197 12.58 26.09 -42.91
CA ARG A 197 13.76 25.83 -42.08
C ARG A 197 14.06 24.34 -42.01
N LYS A 198 15.35 23.98 -41.92
CA LYS A 198 15.83 22.63 -41.60
C LYS A 198 16.73 22.66 -40.36
N GLY A 199 16.79 21.57 -39.62
CA GLY A 199 17.57 21.46 -38.38
C GLY A 199 18.28 20.12 -38.30
N PRO A 200 19.63 20.08 -38.16
CA PRO A 200 20.54 21.20 -37.91
C PRO A 200 21.00 21.96 -39.17
N GLU A 201 21.19 23.27 -39.01
CA GLU A 201 21.83 24.18 -39.98
C GLU A 201 22.48 25.35 -39.21
N GLY A 202 23.66 25.81 -39.61
CA GLY A 202 24.39 26.90 -38.94
C GLY A 202 25.91 26.91 -39.21
N PRO A 203 26.66 27.92 -38.72
CA PRO A 203 28.11 27.99 -38.89
C PRO A 203 28.85 26.89 -38.11
N ASP A 204 28.28 26.40 -37.01
CA ASP A 204 28.81 25.31 -36.19
C ASP A 204 28.49 23.94 -36.82
N MET A 205 29.05 23.68 -38.01
CA MET A 205 29.07 22.34 -38.64
C MET A 205 30.01 21.37 -37.89
N SER A 206 29.68 21.09 -36.64
CA SER A 206 30.32 20.12 -35.74
C SER A 206 29.43 19.87 -34.51
N GLY A 207 28.16 19.53 -34.74
CA GLY A 207 27.11 19.60 -33.71
C GLY A 207 26.12 18.43 -33.65
N VAL A 208 26.10 17.52 -34.63
CA VAL A 208 25.29 16.30 -34.53
C VAL A 208 25.96 15.34 -33.56
N SER A 209 25.23 14.92 -32.52
CA SER A 209 25.64 13.83 -31.64
C SER A 209 25.84 12.57 -32.50
N PRO A 210 27.02 11.94 -32.47
CA PRO A 210 27.21 10.66 -33.17
C PRO A 210 26.31 9.55 -32.60
N TYR A 211 25.67 9.75 -31.45
CA TYR A 211 24.77 8.78 -30.81
C TYR A 211 23.27 9.08 -31.05
N ASP A 212 22.89 10.34 -31.27
CA ASP A 212 21.50 10.80 -31.41
C ASP A 212 21.32 11.71 -32.64
N ALA A 213 21.19 11.10 -33.82
CA ALA A 213 21.02 11.79 -35.09
C ALA A 213 19.55 12.13 -35.37
N ASN A 214 19.05 13.20 -34.74
CA ASN A 214 17.70 13.73 -34.91
C ASN A 214 17.67 14.90 -35.92
N PHE A 215 16.64 14.94 -36.77
CA PHE A 215 16.49 15.91 -37.87
C PHE A 215 15.07 16.51 -37.90
N MET A 216 14.98 17.74 -38.42
CA MET A 216 13.75 18.53 -38.50
C MET A 216 13.64 19.25 -39.85
N LEU A 217 12.44 19.27 -40.42
CA LEU A 217 12.06 20.03 -41.62
C LEU A 217 10.75 20.77 -41.35
N GLU A 218 10.77 22.10 -41.44
CA GLU A 218 9.62 22.98 -41.18
C GLU A 218 9.20 23.67 -42.48
N PHE A 219 7.91 23.60 -42.79
CA PHE A 219 7.31 24.07 -44.04
C PHE A 219 6.41 25.30 -43.82
N ASN A 220 6.03 25.98 -44.89
CA ASN A 220 5.10 27.12 -44.82
C ASN A 220 3.64 26.71 -44.54
N GLU A 221 3.34 25.42 -44.56
CA GLU A 221 1.99 24.84 -44.50
C GLU A 221 2.04 23.40 -43.91
N PRO A 222 0.89 22.82 -43.49
CA PRO A 222 0.86 21.49 -42.88
C PRO A 222 1.25 20.38 -43.87
N VAL A 223 2.11 19.46 -43.43
CA VAL A 223 2.63 18.35 -44.26
C VAL A 223 2.29 16.98 -43.67
N ARG A 224 2.58 15.91 -44.42
CA ARG A 224 2.47 14.52 -44.02
C ARG A 224 3.54 13.66 -44.72
N TRP A 225 3.96 12.56 -44.10
CA TRP A 225 4.76 11.53 -44.77
C TRP A 225 3.89 10.76 -45.77
N ASP A 226 4.41 10.52 -46.97
CA ASP A 226 3.68 9.85 -48.06
C ASP A 226 4.49 8.69 -48.68
N HIS A 227 5.26 8.89 -49.76
CA HIS A 227 5.93 7.78 -50.44
C HIS A 227 7.34 8.13 -50.94
N GLY A 228 8.34 7.31 -50.60
CA GLY A 228 9.73 7.54 -51.03
C GLY A 228 10.76 7.02 -50.04
N TYR A 229 11.85 7.78 -49.86
CA TYR A 229 12.86 7.51 -48.83
C TYR A 229 13.59 8.78 -48.39
N VAL A 230 14.19 8.70 -47.19
CA VAL A 230 15.21 9.62 -46.69
C VAL A 230 16.51 8.82 -46.50
N ARG A 231 17.61 9.24 -47.12
CA ARG A 231 18.93 8.59 -47.04
C ARG A 231 19.97 9.50 -46.44
N LEU A 232 20.93 8.87 -45.77
CA LEU A 232 22.14 9.51 -45.26
C LEU A 232 23.36 8.98 -46.03
N HIS A 233 24.18 9.88 -46.56
CA HIS A 233 25.38 9.56 -47.34
C HIS A 233 26.65 10.06 -46.64
N GLU A 234 27.77 9.35 -46.78
CA GLU A 234 29.07 9.85 -46.36
C GLU A 234 29.60 10.89 -47.37
N ALA A 235 29.87 12.11 -46.93
CA ALA A 235 30.21 13.22 -47.84
C ALA A 235 31.57 13.06 -48.55
N SER A 236 32.48 12.22 -48.03
CA SER A 236 33.78 11.91 -48.65
C SER A 236 33.73 10.85 -49.76
N GLY A 237 32.63 10.10 -49.88
CA GLY A 237 32.53 8.96 -50.82
C GLY A 237 31.19 8.77 -51.52
N GLY A 238 30.13 9.49 -51.12
CA GLY A 238 28.78 9.38 -51.68
C GLY A 238 28.02 8.10 -51.33
N ALA A 239 28.66 7.17 -50.60
CA ALA A 239 28.06 5.90 -50.21
C ALA A 239 26.89 6.10 -49.23
N VAL A 240 25.79 5.36 -49.45
CA VAL A 240 24.63 5.35 -48.55
C VAL A 240 25.02 4.64 -47.25
N VAL A 241 24.90 5.35 -46.13
CA VAL A 241 25.22 4.91 -44.77
C VAL A 241 23.96 4.41 -44.04
N ARG A 242 22.81 5.04 -44.32
CA ARG A 242 21.48 4.65 -43.83
C ARG A 242 20.41 5.00 -44.86
N GLU A 243 19.31 4.24 -44.87
CA GLU A 243 18.09 4.52 -45.61
C GLU A 243 16.89 4.38 -44.66
N LEU A 244 15.96 5.32 -44.73
CA LEU A 244 14.67 5.35 -44.04
C LEU A 244 13.57 5.32 -45.11
N PRO A 245 12.97 4.15 -45.41
CA PRO A 245 11.92 4.04 -46.41
C PRO A 245 10.60 4.64 -45.91
N ILE A 246 9.94 5.43 -46.76
CA ILE A 246 8.67 6.09 -46.47
C ILE A 246 7.56 5.44 -47.28
N SER A 247 6.52 4.96 -46.60
CA SER A 247 5.34 4.31 -47.19
C SER A 247 4.06 4.82 -46.55
N GLY A 248 3.09 5.28 -47.36
CA GLY A 248 1.98 6.17 -46.96
C GLY A 248 0.86 5.58 -46.09
N GLN A 249 1.15 4.57 -45.26
CA GLN A 249 0.32 4.24 -44.11
C GLN A 249 0.84 5.01 -42.89
N TRP A 250 -0.08 5.47 -42.02
CA TRP A 250 0.25 6.30 -40.87
C TRP A 250 1.40 5.72 -40.03
N GLY A 251 2.52 6.44 -39.97
CA GLY A 251 3.74 5.99 -39.34
C GLY A 251 3.61 5.86 -37.82
N THR A 252 3.36 4.64 -37.34
CA THR A 252 3.40 4.28 -35.91
C THR A 252 4.82 3.95 -35.41
N GLY A 253 5.84 4.19 -36.24
CA GLY A 253 7.25 3.98 -35.91
C GLY A 253 7.88 5.18 -35.22
N LYS A 254 8.66 4.93 -34.16
CA LYS A 254 9.33 5.98 -33.34
C LYS A 254 10.31 6.89 -34.12
N SER A 255 10.71 6.52 -35.33
CA SER A 255 11.79 7.16 -36.08
C SER A 255 11.35 8.30 -36.99
N GLN A 256 10.05 8.54 -37.17
CA GLN A 256 9.53 9.62 -38.01
C GLN A 256 8.15 10.10 -37.53
N SER A 257 7.92 11.41 -37.53
CA SER A 257 6.65 12.02 -37.13
C SER A 257 6.42 13.34 -37.86
N VAL A 258 5.21 13.89 -37.75
CA VAL A 258 4.90 15.26 -38.18
C VAL A 258 4.04 15.92 -37.10
N TRP A 259 4.27 17.20 -36.84
CA TRP A 259 3.43 18.05 -36.02
C TRP A 259 3.17 19.35 -36.76
N GLU A 260 1.92 19.55 -37.19
CA GLU A 260 1.48 20.64 -38.07
C GLU A 260 2.38 20.79 -39.31
N ASN A 261 3.15 21.88 -39.39
CA ASN A 261 4.04 22.18 -40.52
C ASN A 261 5.44 21.55 -40.39
N THR A 262 5.73 20.81 -39.32
CA THR A 262 7.10 20.34 -39.02
C THR A 262 7.20 18.82 -39.03
N ALA A 263 7.97 18.28 -39.97
CA ALA A 263 8.34 16.87 -40.03
C ALA A 263 9.64 16.63 -39.24
N TYR A 264 9.66 15.54 -38.46
CA TYR A 264 10.82 15.09 -37.69
C TYR A 264 11.20 13.67 -38.11
N PHE A 265 12.49 13.37 -38.15
CA PHE A 265 12.99 12.00 -38.39
C PHE A 265 14.34 11.74 -37.71
N SER A 266 14.69 10.47 -37.55
CA SER A 266 15.95 10.04 -36.94
C SER A 266 16.45 8.73 -37.55
N PHE A 267 17.77 8.52 -37.55
CA PHE A 267 18.38 7.24 -37.95
C PHE A 267 18.83 6.42 -36.74
N SER A 268 18.64 5.10 -36.81
CA SER A 268 19.10 4.17 -35.79
C SER A 268 20.54 3.70 -36.02
N GLY A 269 21.25 3.46 -34.91
CA GLY A 269 22.66 3.07 -34.88
C GLY A 269 23.57 4.27 -35.22
N GLY A 270 24.44 4.64 -34.27
CA GLY A 270 25.22 5.87 -34.33
C GLY A 270 26.07 6.09 -35.58
N LEU A 271 26.40 7.36 -35.79
CA LEU A 271 27.30 7.85 -36.84
C LEU A 271 28.74 7.86 -36.33
N GLU A 272 29.72 7.85 -37.23
CA GLU A 272 31.13 7.96 -36.85
C GLU A 272 31.46 9.39 -36.43
N GLN A 273 32.35 9.53 -35.44
CA GLN A 273 32.76 10.83 -34.91
C GLN A 273 33.58 11.64 -35.94
N GLY A 274 33.48 12.96 -35.89
CA GLY A 274 34.24 13.88 -36.73
C GLY A 274 34.04 13.75 -38.25
N LYS A 275 33.07 12.98 -38.75
CA LYS A 275 32.79 12.76 -40.18
C LYS A 275 31.69 13.68 -40.72
N SER A 276 31.76 13.99 -42.01
CA SER A 276 30.74 14.76 -42.74
C SER A 276 29.77 13.84 -43.47
N TYR A 277 28.49 14.19 -43.44
CA TYR A 277 27.40 13.46 -44.06
C TYR A 277 26.43 14.41 -44.77
N TYR A 278 25.67 13.90 -45.74
CA TYR A 278 24.58 14.66 -46.37
C TYR A 278 23.30 13.84 -46.52
N LEU A 279 22.17 14.52 -46.75
CA LEU A 279 20.84 13.90 -46.83
C LEU A 279 20.28 13.94 -48.27
N GLU A 280 19.70 12.81 -48.71
CA GLU A 280 18.84 12.69 -49.90
C GLU A 280 17.41 12.43 -49.43
N ILE A 281 16.43 13.15 -49.99
CA ILE A 281 14.99 13.06 -49.67
C ILE A 281 14.24 13.09 -51.00
N THR A 282 13.57 11.99 -51.37
CA THR A 282 12.85 11.92 -52.64
C THR A 282 11.68 12.90 -52.72
N SER A 283 11.45 13.45 -53.92
CA SER A 283 10.21 14.17 -54.23
C SER A 283 8.98 13.31 -53.88
N GLY A 284 8.03 13.85 -53.13
CA GLY A 284 6.85 13.13 -52.65
C GLY A 284 7.04 12.24 -51.41
N ALA A 285 8.24 12.21 -50.79
CA ALA A 285 8.38 11.62 -49.44
C ALA A 285 7.53 12.37 -48.40
N LEU A 286 7.37 13.68 -48.62
CA LEU A 286 6.41 14.54 -47.93
C LEU A 286 5.42 15.12 -48.95
N THR A 287 4.15 15.15 -48.59
CA THR A 287 3.08 15.88 -49.28
C THR A 287 2.44 16.88 -48.31
N ASP A 288 1.72 17.88 -48.83
CA ASP A 288 0.76 18.64 -48.02
C ASP A 288 -0.49 17.80 -47.70
N LEU A 289 -1.53 18.41 -47.11
CA LEU A 289 -2.81 17.74 -46.88
C LEU A 289 -3.68 17.58 -48.16
N ALA A 290 -3.41 18.36 -49.21
CA ALA A 290 -4.07 18.30 -50.52
C ALA A 290 -3.43 17.28 -51.50
N MET A 291 -2.32 16.66 -51.10
CA MET A 291 -1.47 15.73 -51.85
C MET A 291 -0.54 16.36 -52.91
N ASN A 292 -0.22 17.65 -52.83
CA ASN A 292 0.86 18.24 -53.61
C ASN A 292 2.23 17.83 -53.02
N PRO A 293 3.18 17.30 -53.81
CA PRO A 293 4.43 16.76 -53.29
C PRO A 293 5.49 17.83 -53.06
N TYR A 294 6.20 17.74 -51.91
CA TYR A 294 7.48 18.44 -51.74
C TYR A 294 8.49 17.93 -52.78
N VAL A 295 9.29 18.83 -53.34
CA VAL A 295 10.28 18.56 -54.40
C VAL A 295 11.50 17.75 -53.96
N GLY A 296 11.72 17.61 -52.64
CA GLY A 296 12.83 16.84 -52.07
C GLY A 296 14.17 17.57 -52.01
N MET A 297 15.22 16.79 -51.71
CA MET A 297 16.63 17.18 -51.65
C MET A 297 17.45 16.05 -52.27
N HIS A 298 18.49 16.34 -53.07
CA HIS A 298 19.07 15.32 -53.96
C HIS A 298 20.61 15.29 -53.94
N THR A 299 21.25 16.23 -53.25
CA THR A 299 22.71 16.47 -53.33
C THR A 299 23.32 16.89 -52.00
N SER A 300 24.65 16.85 -51.90
CA SER A 300 25.40 17.41 -50.77
C SER A 300 25.30 18.94 -50.66
N GLU A 301 24.93 19.64 -51.74
CA GLU A 301 24.70 21.10 -51.70
C GLU A 301 23.36 21.45 -51.03
N ASP A 302 22.38 20.53 -51.02
CA ASP A 302 21.08 20.74 -50.39
C ASP A 302 21.15 20.71 -48.86
N TRP A 303 21.81 19.69 -48.28
CA TRP A 303 21.96 19.56 -46.82
C TRP A 303 23.14 18.66 -46.41
N THR A 304 24.30 19.28 -46.11
CA THR A 304 25.47 18.63 -45.49
C THR A 304 25.60 19.05 -44.02
N PHE A 305 26.08 18.14 -43.17
CA PHE A 305 26.46 18.40 -41.78
C PHE A 305 27.74 17.62 -41.40
N ARG A 306 28.25 17.84 -40.18
CA ARG A 306 29.36 17.08 -39.60
C ARG A 306 29.03 16.64 -38.17
N THR A 307 29.37 15.40 -37.82
CA THR A 307 29.33 14.92 -36.43
C THR A 307 30.41 15.58 -35.59
N ARG A 308 30.18 15.63 -34.27
CA ARG A 308 31.18 16.10 -33.32
C ARG A 308 32.35 15.10 -33.23
N ASP A 309 33.52 15.64 -32.88
CA ASP A 309 34.69 14.91 -32.39
C ASP A 309 34.69 15.05 -30.85
N GLU A 310 34.33 13.99 -30.13
CA GLU A 310 34.29 13.95 -28.66
C GLU A 310 35.55 13.28 -28.11
N ARG A 311 35.89 13.58 -26.84
CA ARG A 311 37.01 12.93 -26.17
C ARG A 311 36.71 11.45 -25.91
N PRO A 312 37.73 10.58 -25.95
CA PRO A 312 37.57 9.17 -25.60
C PRO A 312 37.07 9.03 -24.16
N ARG A 313 35.94 8.35 -23.99
CA ARG A 313 35.34 8.04 -22.69
C ARG A 313 35.48 6.56 -22.40
N TYR A 314 35.77 6.19 -21.16
CA TYR A 314 35.74 4.77 -20.78
C TYR A 314 34.30 4.24 -20.78
N THR A 315 34.14 2.99 -21.19
CA THR A 315 32.85 2.31 -21.39
C THR A 315 32.70 1.07 -20.51
N ASN A 316 33.79 0.54 -19.96
CA ASN A 316 33.81 -0.54 -18.98
C ASN A 316 35.10 -0.48 -18.16
N LEU A 317 35.02 -0.80 -16.87
CA LEU A 317 36.16 -0.90 -15.96
C LEU A 317 36.14 -2.29 -15.29
N TYR A 318 37.31 -2.86 -15.00
CA TYR A 318 37.43 -4.19 -14.38
C TYR A 318 38.81 -4.34 -13.73
N PRO A 319 38.96 -4.97 -12.56
CA PRO A 319 37.91 -5.59 -11.77
C PRO A 319 37.10 -4.59 -10.97
N GLU A 320 35.90 -5.03 -10.60
CA GLU A 320 34.97 -4.36 -9.69
C GLU A 320 34.46 -5.37 -8.65
N GLY A 321 33.88 -4.90 -7.55
CA GLY A 321 33.32 -5.79 -6.53
C GLY A 321 34.38 -6.62 -5.78
N SER A 322 33.97 -7.72 -5.15
CA SER A 322 34.78 -8.49 -4.19
C SER A 322 35.23 -9.87 -4.66
N GLY A 323 36.35 -10.36 -4.13
CA GLY A 323 36.89 -11.70 -4.41
C GLY A 323 37.97 -11.71 -5.48
N GLN A 324 38.61 -10.56 -5.74
CA GLN A 324 39.55 -10.39 -6.84
C GLN A 324 40.94 -10.95 -6.54
N SER A 325 41.67 -11.36 -7.57
CA SER A 325 43.07 -11.82 -7.45
C SER A 325 43.95 -10.76 -6.77
N LEU A 326 44.96 -11.21 -6.01
CA LEU A 326 46.01 -10.33 -5.45
C LEU A 326 46.85 -9.66 -6.54
N THR A 327 46.91 -10.25 -7.73
CA THR A 327 47.42 -9.61 -8.95
C THR A 327 46.26 -9.40 -9.93
N PRO A 328 45.47 -8.31 -9.77
CA PRO A 328 44.34 -8.05 -10.65
C PRO A 328 44.80 -7.54 -12.02
N ASN A 329 44.17 -8.04 -13.09
CA ASN A 329 44.32 -7.47 -14.43
C ASN A 329 43.41 -6.24 -14.53
N LEU A 330 43.98 -5.04 -14.40
CA LEU A 330 43.25 -3.78 -14.48
C LEU A 330 42.92 -3.49 -15.96
N HIS A 331 41.64 -3.58 -16.33
CA HIS A 331 41.17 -3.48 -17.70
C HIS A 331 40.20 -2.30 -17.88
N MET A 332 40.39 -1.54 -18.96
CA MET A 332 39.52 -0.44 -19.39
C MET A 332 39.08 -0.67 -20.83
N SER A 333 37.79 -0.49 -21.12
CA SER A 333 37.29 -0.29 -22.49
C SER A 333 36.99 1.18 -22.73
N PHE A 334 37.06 1.65 -23.97
CA PHE A 334 36.76 3.02 -24.37
C PHE A 334 35.66 3.11 -25.45
N SER A 335 35.22 4.33 -25.77
CA SER A 335 34.27 4.64 -26.85
C SER A 335 34.83 4.42 -28.25
N GLU A 336 36.15 4.37 -28.37
CA GLU A 336 36.93 4.41 -29.60
C GLU A 336 38.34 3.87 -29.37
N GLU A 337 39.18 3.87 -30.41
CA GLU A 337 40.57 3.44 -30.28
C GLU A 337 41.43 4.49 -29.57
N VAL A 338 42.15 4.06 -28.52
CA VAL A 338 43.04 4.92 -27.74
C VAL A 338 44.51 4.61 -28.00
N GLN A 339 45.38 5.56 -27.65
CA GLN A 339 46.83 5.46 -27.66
C GLN A 339 47.41 5.83 -26.29
N LEU A 340 48.65 5.44 -26.05
CA LEU A 340 49.36 5.69 -24.80
C LEU A 340 49.90 7.13 -24.76
N GLY A 341 49.41 7.95 -23.82
CA GLY A 341 49.74 9.36 -23.69
C GLY A 341 50.87 9.65 -22.70
N THR A 342 50.60 10.46 -21.68
CA THR A 342 51.50 10.76 -20.56
C THR A 342 50.67 11.09 -19.32
N GLY A 343 50.92 10.36 -18.24
CA GLY A 343 50.09 10.38 -17.04
C GLY A 343 50.46 9.24 -16.08
N HIS A 344 49.52 8.86 -15.22
CA HIS A 344 49.66 7.76 -14.28
C HIS A 344 48.31 7.09 -13.97
N LEU A 345 48.41 5.85 -13.49
CA LEU A 345 47.40 5.13 -12.74
C LEU A 345 47.93 4.91 -11.33
N VAL A 346 47.08 5.06 -10.30
CA VAL A 346 47.41 4.76 -8.90
C VAL A 346 46.32 3.89 -8.30
N VAL A 347 46.71 2.79 -7.68
CA VAL A 347 45.81 1.96 -6.87
C VAL A 347 46.00 2.36 -5.42
N HIS A 348 44.92 2.80 -4.77
CA HIS A 348 44.89 3.20 -3.37
C HIS A 348 44.12 2.18 -2.54
N GLN A 349 44.47 1.99 -1.28
CA GLN A 349 43.60 1.35 -0.30
C GLN A 349 42.44 2.28 0.09
N LYS A 350 41.40 1.74 0.73
CA LYS A 350 40.23 2.51 1.23
C LYS A 350 40.59 3.70 2.15
N ASP A 351 41.73 3.67 2.84
CA ASP A 351 42.21 4.77 3.69
C ASP A 351 42.90 5.90 2.91
N GLY A 352 43.13 5.72 1.60
CA GLY A 352 43.84 6.65 0.71
C GLY A 352 45.33 6.35 0.54
N SER A 353 45.90 5.38 1.26
CA SER A 353 47.30 4.99 1.10
C SER A 353 47.57 4.39 -0.29
N GLU A 354 48.71 4.74 -0.89
CA GLU A 354 49.13 4.20 -2.19
C GLU A 354 49.59 2.74 -2.05
N ALA A 355 48.95 1.85 -2.81
CA ALA A 355 49.23 0.41 -2.83
C ALA A 355 49.89 -0.07 -4.15
N GLY A 356 49.92 0.77 -5.17
CA GLY A 356 50.59 0.49 -6.44
C GLY A 356 50.42 1.65 -7.43
N ARG A 357 51.37 1.83 -8.36
CA ARG A 357 51.37 2.96 -9.29
C ARG A 357 52.01 2.57 -10.62
N ILE A 358 51.34 2.88 -11.72
CA ILE A 358 51.89 2.78 -13.07
C ILE A 358 52.07 4.20 -13.62
N ASN A 359 53.31 4.62 -13.86
CA ASN A 359 53.62 5.91 -14.49
C ASN A 359 53.87 5.72 -15.99
N VAL A 360 53.39 6.67 -16.79
CA VAL A 360 53.52 6.71 -18.25
C VAL A 360 54.11 8.06 -18.65
N SER A 361 55.28 8.08 -19.27
CA SER A 361 55.87 9.33 -19.79
C SER A 361 56.71 9.08 -21.04
N GLY A 362 56.47 9.86 -22.09
CA GLY A 362 57.21 9.75 -23.36
C GLY A 362 57.18 8.33 -23.97
N GLY A 363 56.05 7.62 -23.84
CA GLY A 363 55.90 6.23 -24.28
C GLY A 363 56.58 5.17 -23.39
N THR A 364 57.26 5.56 -22.30
CA THR A 364 57.85 4.64 -21.33
C THR A 364 56.87 4.37 -20.18
N VAL A 365 56.72 3.10 -19.80
CA VAL A 365 55.89 2.62 -18.68
C VAL A 365 56.79 2.17 -17.53
N VAL A 366 56.45 2.51 -16.28
CA VAL A 366 57.19 2.15 -15.06
C VAL A 366 56.21 1.81 -13.93
N GLY A 367 56.49 0.77 -13.12
CA GLY A 367 55.64 0.32 -12.01
C GLY A 367 54.58 -0.74 -12.38
N GLY A 368 54.68 -1.29 -13.58
CA GLY A 368 53.73 -2.26 -14.12
C GLY A 368 53.84 -2.39 -15.64
N THR A 369 52.81 -2.97 -16.26
CA THR A 369 52.68 -3.06 -17.73
C THR A 369 51.39 -2.39 -18.21
N VAL A 370 51.37 -1.97 -19.48
CA VAL A 370 50.18 -1.46 -20.17
C VAL A 370 50.17 -2.05 -21.59
N HIS A 371 49.07 -2.68 -21.98
CA HIS A 371 48.85 -3.26 -23.31
C HIS A 371 47.55 -2.72 -23.91
N ILE A 372 47.64 -2.11 -25.09
CA ILE A 372 46.50 -1.51 -25.80
C ILE A 372 46.16 -2.35 -27.04
N SER A 373 44.87 -2.60 -27.27
CA SER A 373 44.34 -3.36 -28.40
C SER A 373 43.04 -2.72 -28.91
N GLY A 374 43.19 -1.70 -29.77
CA GLY A 374 42.05 -0.92 -30.28
C GLY A 374 41.36 -0.14 -29.16
N GLN A 375 40.12 -0.51 -28.83
CA GLN A 375 39.32 0.14 -27.78
C GLN A 375 39.58 -0.42 -26.37
N HIS A 376 40.40 -1.46 -26.24
CA HIS A 376 40.63 -2.18 -24.98
C HIS A 376 42.06 -1.98 -24.47
N VAL A 377 42.19 -1.75 -23.16
CA VAL A 377 43.47 -1.60 -22.47
C VAL A 377 43.52 -2.56 -21.29
N ARG A 378 44.61 -3.31 -21.17
CA ARG A 378 44.93 -4.15 -20.00
C ARG A 378 46.21 -3.64 -19.34
N MET A 379 46.22 -3.62 -18.02
CA MET A 379 47.31 -3.12 -17.18
C MET A 379 47.53 -4.06 -16.00
N GLU A 380 48.78 -4.20 -15.57
CA GLU A 380 49.17 -5.12 -14.50
C GLU A 380 50.21 -4.42 -13.62
N LEU A 381 50.04 -4.49 -12.29
CA LEU A 381 51.04 -3.99 -11.33
C LEU A 381 52.27 -4.92 -11.28
N ASP A 382 53.43 -4.38 -10.91
CA ASP A 382 54.67 -5.16 -10.78
C ASP A 382 54.79 -5.99 -9.48
N HIS A 383 53.80 -5.92 -8.58
CA HIS A 383 53.73 -6.67 -7.33
C HIS A 383 52.27 -6.97 -6.91
N PRO A 384 52.01 -7.99 -6.08
CA PRO A 384 50.68 -8.29 -5.57
C PRO A 384 50.21 -7.29 -4.50
N LEU A 385 48.91 -7.04 -4.51
CA LEU A 385 48.16 -6.31 -3.49
C LEU A 385 47.94 -7.19 -2.24
N ALA A 386 47.75 -6.55 -1.07
CA ALA A 386 47.36 -7.25 0.16
C ALA A 386 45.96 -7.88 0.03
N ASP A 387 45.76 -9.02 0.69
CA ASP A 387 44.53 -9.81 0.61
C ASP A 387 43.41 -9.23 1.50
N SER A 388 42.17 -9.68 1.25
CA SER A 388 40.94 -9.22 1.93
C SER A 388 40.70 -7.69 1.94
N THR A 389 41.47 -6.92 1.17
CA THR A 389 41.60 -5.45 1.30
C THR A 389 40.80 -4.74 0.20
N ARG A 390 40.21 -3.59 0.53
CA ARG A 390 39.44 -2.76 -0.42
C ARG A 390 40.33 -1.70 -1.05
N TYR A 391 40.28 -1.61 -2.38
CA TYR A 391 41.05 -0.69 -3.20
C TYR A 391 40.15 0.17 -4.08
N TYR A 392 40.67 1.33 -4.49
CA TYR A 392 40.15 2.12 -5.60
C TYR A 392 41.27 2.52 -6.56
N VAL A 393 40.93 2.85 -7.80
CA VAL A 393 41.89 3.17 -8.86
C VAL A 393 41.70 4.61 -9.34
N GLU A 394 42.76 5.42 -9.22
CA GLU A 394 42.87 6.74 -9.86
C GLU A 394 43.55 6.58 -11.23
N VAL A 395 43.06 7.26 -12.26
CA VAL A 395 43.66 7.30 -13.61
C VAL A 395 43.65 8.73 -14.12
N SER A 396 44.82 9.30 -14.38
CA SER A 396 44.95 10.67 -14.89
C SER A 396 44.45 10.80 -16.34
N SER A 397 43.82 11.93 -16.66
CA SER A 397 43.25 12.25 -17.98
C SER A 397 44.23 12.26 -19.16
N GLY A 398 45.53 12.36 -18.90
CA GLY A 398 46.57 12.33 -19.94
C GLY A 398 47.10 10.94 -20.28
N MET A 399 46.79 9.90 -19.48
CA MET A 399 47.39 8.56 -19.62
C MET A 399 46.98 7.87 -20.92
N PHE A 400 45.74 8.11 -21.37
CA PHE A 400 45.19 7.61 -22.63
C PHE A 400 44.65 8.79 -23.46
N VAL A 401 44.91 8.74 -24.76
CA VAL A 401 44.53 9.79 -25.72
C VAL A 401 43.92 9.18 -26.98
N ASP A 402 43.10 9.93 -27.70
CA ASP A 402 42.65 9.56 -29.06
C ASP A 402 43.76 9.76 -30.12
N ARG A 403 43.43 9.51 -31.39
CA ARG A 403 44.32 9.73 -32.54
C ARG A 403 44.65 11.21 -32.83
N ALA A 404 43.88 12.16 -32.29
CA ALA A 404 44.14 13.61 -32.36
C ALA A 404 44.96 14.13 -31.17
N GLY A 405 45.15 13.30 -30.13
CA GLY A 405 45.88 13.62 -28.91
C GLY A 405 45.01 14.20 -27.79
N GLN A 406 43.67 14.13 -27.86
CA GLN A 406 42.83 14.57 -26.74
C GLN A 406 42.79 13.49 -25.65
N GLY A 407 43.06 13.90 -24.41
CA GLY A 407 43.04 13.01 -23.24
C GLY A 407 41.62 12.69 -22.76
N THR A 408 41.47 11.47 -22.23
CA THR A 408 40.22 10.99 -21.61
C THR A 408 39.80 11.85 -20.43
N ASN A 409 38.59 11.62 -19.89
CA ASN A 409 38.31 12.06 -18.53
C ASN A 409 39.21 11.31 -17.53
N ALA A 410 39.54 11.97 -16.41
CA ALA A 410 40.27 11.33 -15.31
C ALA A 410 39.30 10.52 -14.44
N ILE A 411 39.74 9.38 -13.94
CA ILE A 411 39.07 8.64 -12.86
C ILE A 411 39.71 9.11 -11.56
N TRP A 412 38.93 9.75 -10.68
CA TRP A 412 39.44 10.37 -9.44
C TRP A 412 38.50 10.21 -8.23
N ASP A 413 37.22 9.87 -8.44
CA ASP A 413 36.36 9.44 -7.35
C ASP A 413 36.64 7.97 -7.04
N LYS A 414 37.02 7.69 -5.79
CA LYS A 414 37.21 6.37 -5.19
C LYS A 414 36.03 5.40 -5.38
N ASN A 415 34.83 5.90 -5.71
CA ASN A 415 33.68 5.06 -6.01
C ASN A 415 33.65 4.56 -7.47
N MET A 416 34.23 5.31 -8.42
CA MET A 416 34.11 5.02 -9.87
C MET A 416 34.84 3.76 -10.34
N TRP A 417 35.93 3.37 -9.69
CA TRP A 417 36.62 2.10 -9.95
C TRP A 417 37.14 1.54 -8.63
N ASN A 418 36.43 0.56 -8.07
CA ASN A 418 36.75 0.01 -6.75
C ASN A 418 36.51 -1.51 -6.67
N PHE A 419 37.34 -2.20 -5.91
CA PHE A 419 37.26 -3.64 -5.74
C PHE A 419 37.81 -4.10 -4.37
N ARG A 420 37.55 -5.36 -3.99
CA ARG A 420 38.16 -6.02 -2.84
C ARG A 420 38.90 -7.27 -3.29
N THR A 421 40.15 -7.43 -2.87
CA THR A 421 40.89 -8.69 -3.05
C THR A 421 40.19 -9.84 -2.32
N ALA A 422 40.41 -11.07 -2.80
CA ALA A 422 39.96 -12.29 -2.14
C ALA A 422 40.60 -12.42 -0.74
N ASP A 423 39.93 -13.10 0.17
CA ASP A 423 40.54 -13.56 1.41
C ASP A 423 41.23 -14.90 1.17
N THR A 424 42.48 -15.00 1.60
CA THR A 424 43.33 -16.19 1.42
C THR A 424 43.96 -16.63 2.74
N THR A 425 43.56 -16.01 3.85
CA THR A 425 44.10 -16.32 5.18
C THR A 425 43.30 -17.40 5.88
N ALA A 426 43.99 -18.28 6.62
CA ALA A 426 43.33 -19.31 7.42
C ALA A 426 42.96 -18.76 8.81
N PRO A 427 41.72 -19.00 9.29
CA PRO A 427 41.24 -18.46 10.54
C PRO A 427 42.01 -18.99 11.75
N LYS A 428 42.12 -18.17 12.79
CA LYS A 428 42.88 -18.41 14.02
C LYS A 428 41.97 -18.25 15.22
N LEU A 429 42.10 -19.17 16.17
CA LEU A 429 41.40 -19.08 17.45
C LEU A 429 42.03 -17.95 18.31
N VAL A 430 41.18 -17.05 18.80
CA VAL A 430 41.52 -15.88 19.63
C VAL A 430 41.23 -16.16 21.10
N LYS A 431 40.03 -16.64 21.44
CA LYS A 431 39.65 -16.97 22.82
C LYS A 431 38.90 -18.31 22.89
N ARG A 432 38.95 -18.94 24.05
CA ARG A 432 38.01 -19.98 24.48
C ARG A 432 37.12 -19.36 25.55
N ILE A 433 35.82 -19.35 25.32
CA ILE A 433 34.84 -18.71 26.21
C ILE A 433 34.26 -19.75 27.17
N THR A 434 33.95 -20.96 26.69
CA THR A 434 33.44 -22.04 27.54
C THR A 434 34.08 -23.39 27.17
N PRO A 435 34.63 -24.16 28.14
CA PRO A 435 35.00 -23.72 29.49
C PRO A 435 36.09 -22.64 29.50
N GLU A 436 35.99 -21.67 30.42
CA GLU A 436 37.03 -20.67 30.66
C GLU A 436 38.08 -21.23 31.64
N GLY A 437 39.22 -21.66 31.11
CA GLY A 437 40.34 -22.21 31.89
C GLY A 437 40.37 -23.74 31.90
N LEU A 438 40.70 -24.32 33.06
CA LEU A 438 40.88 -25.76 33.25
C LEU A 438 39.64 -26.48 33.78
N GLU A 439 38.53 -25.79 34.03
CA GLU A 439 37.38 -26.34 34.77
C GLU A 439 36.04 -25.97 34.10
N LEU A 440 35.08 -26.88 34.18
CA LEU A 440 33.70 -26.79 33.68
C LEU A 440 32.77 -27.21 34.83
N SER A 441 31.74 -26.43 35.17
CA SER A 441 30.88 -26.74 36.31
C SER A 441 29.47 -27.20 35.89
N GLY A 442 28.87 -28.05 36.72
CA GLY A 442 27.56 -28.68 36.51
C GLY A 442 27.52 -29.81 35.46
N ALA A 443 27.35 -31.06 35.88
CA ALA A 443 27.14 -32.20 34.96
C ALA A 443 25.71 -32.28 34.38
N GLY A 444 25.25 -31.19 33.79
CA GLY A 444 23.98 -31.15 33.05
C GLY A 444 23.97 -32.12 31.85
N GLN A 445 22.79 -32.34 31.26
CA GLN A 445 22.59 -33.28 30.14
C GLN A 445 23.36 -32.93 28.85
N TYR A 446 24.01 -31.76 28.79
CA TYR A 446 24.72 -31.23 27.63
C TYR A 446 26.00 -30.53 28.07
N ALA A 447 27.10 -30.74 27.33
CA ALA A 447 28.33 -29.96 27.48
C ALA A 447 28.37 -28.89 26.38
N GLY A 448 28.25 -27.61 26.76
CA GLY A 448 28.36 -26.47 25.86
C GLY A 448 29.80 -26.00 25.69
N PHE A 449 30.17 -25.63 24.47
CA PHE A 449 31.49 -25.13 24.11
C PHE A 449 31.34 -23.84 23.30
N ILE A 450 32.12 -22.82 23.66
CA ILE A 450 32.09 -21.51 22.99
C ILE A 450 33.52 -21.09 22.67
N LEU A 451 33.78 -20.78 21.40
CA LEU A 451 35.08 -20.44 20.83
C LEU A 451 35.02 -19.10 20.10
N GLU A 452 36.05 -18.27 20.22
CA GLU A 452 36.15 -16.99 19.50
C GLU A 452 37.36 -17.02 18.55
N PHE A 453 37.18 -16.56 17.31
CA PHE A 453 38.19 -16.50 16.25
C PHE A 453 38.48 -15.04 15.86
N ASN A 454 39.48 -14.81 15.00
CA ASN A 454 39.81 -13.46 14.52
C ASN A 454 38.88 -12.95 13.38
N GLU A 455 37.93 -13.78 12.95
CA GLU A 455 37.09 -13.56 11.77
C GLU A 455 35.84 -14.46 11.80
N PRO A 456 34.78 -14.16 11.04
CA PRO A 456 33.54 -14.95 11.01
C PRO A 456 33.71 -16.38 10.50
N MET A 457 33.09 -17.32 11.20
CA MET A 457 33.27 -18.76 10.99
C MET A 457 32.04 -19.47 10.46
N LYS A 458 32.21 -20.65 9.84
CA LYS A 458 31.13 -21.57 9.49
C LYS A 458 31.55 -23.04 9.57
N TRP A 459 30.57 -23.91 9.78
CA TRP A 459 30.74 -25.36 9.66
C TRP A 459 30.96 -25.80 8.21
N ASN A 460 31.84 -26.78 8.00
CA ASN A 460 32.12 -27.39 6.70
C ASN A 460 32.20 -28.93 6.80
N GLN A 461 33.37 -29.56 6.76
CA GLN A 461 33.48 -31.03 6.70
C GLN A 461 34.54 -31.58 7.66
N GLY A 462 34.14 -32.50 8.54
CA GLY A 462 35.03 -33.12 9.50
C GLY A 462 34.30 -33.64 10.74
N TYR A 463 34.94 -33.54 11.90
CA TYR A 463 34.33 -33.86 13.19
C TYR A 463 34.92 -33.03 14.34
N VAL A 464 34.12 -32.91 15.39
CA VAL A 464 34.53 -32.48 16.72
C VAL A 464 34.38 -33.67 17.66
N ARG A 465 35.35 -33.93 18.53
CA ARG A 465 35.36 -35.04 19.48
C ARG A 465 35.76 -34.57 20.86
N LEU A 466 35.18 -35.21 21.86
CA LEU A 466 35.61 -35.12 23.25
C LEU A 466 36.21 -36.46 23.67
N HIS A 467 37.38 -36.42 24.30
CA HIS A 467 38.13 -37.59 24.75
C HIS A 467 38.32 -37.56 26.27
N GLU A 468 38.25 -38.72 26.94
CA GLU A 468 38.64 -38.81 28.36
C GLU A 468 40.17 -38.88 28.51
N VAL A 469 40.76 -37.98 29.29
CA VAL A 469 42.22 -37.86 29.46
C VAL A 469 42.85 -39.13 30.07
N SER A 470 42.10 -39.85 30.90
CA SER A 470 42.59 -41.04 31.62
C SER A 470 42.90 -42.25 30.72
N GLY A 471 42.31 -42.30 29.52
CA GLY A 471 42.38 -43.48 28.63
C GLY A 471 42.30 -43.18 27.13
N GLY A 472 42.22 -41.91 26.71
CA GLY A 472 42.20 -41.48 25.31
C GLY A 472 40.92 -41.81 24.53
N ALA A 473 39.97 -42.50 25.15
CA ALA A 473 38.72 -42.93 24.52
C ALA A 473 37.86 -41.72 24.10
N VAL A 474 37.35 -41.75 22.86
CA VAL A 474 36.34 -40.80 22.38
C VAL A 474 35.06 -41.05 23.18
N VAL A 475 34.68 -40.11 24.04
CA VAL A 475 33.44 -40.19 24.82
C VAL A 475 32.26 -39.56 24.09
N ARG A 476 32.50 -38.58 23.20
CA ARG A 476 31.47 -37.94 22.35
C ARG A 476 32.06 -37.59 20.98
N GLU A 477 31.25 -37.66 19.92
CA GLU A 477 31.61 -37.25 18.55
C GLU A 477 30.45 -36.50 17.90
N LEU A 478 30.72 -35.28 17.41
CA LEU A 478 29.85 -34.51 16.52
C LEU A 478 30.46 -34.54 15.12
N ARG A 479 29.76 -35.15 14.15
CA ARG A 479 30.16 -35.12 12.74
C ARG A 479 29.65 -33.87 12.06
N VAL A 480 30.45 -33.32 11.15
CA VAL A 480 30.15 -32.10 10.38
C VAL A 480 30.20 -32.45 8.90
N SER A 481 29.09 -32.21 8.18
CA SER A 481 28.84 -32.77 6.84
C SER A 481 28.33 -31.74 5.82
N GLY A 482 28.71 -30.48 5.95
CA GLY A 482 28.36 -29.37 5.05
C GLY A 482 26.92 -28.86 5.18
N ALA A 483 25.94 -29.77 5.25
CA ALA A 483 24.60 -29.46 5.73
C ALA A 483 24.62 -29.38 7.26
N GLY A 484 24.00 -28.33 7.82
CA GLY A 484 24.00 -28.05 9.26
C GLY A 484 23.38 -29.20 10.06
N ASN A 485 24.12 -29.70 11.05
CA ASN A 485 23.67 -30.80 11.88
C ASN A 485 22.71 -30.29 12.96
N LEU A 486 21.61 -31.01 13.22
CA LEU A 486 20.38 -30.45 13.80
C LEU A 486 20.46 -29.91 15.26
N ASN A 487 21.61 -30.08 15.93
CA ASN A 487 21.85 -29.74 17.34
C ASN A 487 22.94 -28.65 17.55
N SER A 488 23.38 -27.95 16.50
CA SER A 488 24.31 -26.81 16.64
C SER A 488 23.74 -25.57 15.95
N THR A 489 23.23 -24.62 16.74
CA THR A 489 22.90 -23.27 16.28
C THR A 489 24.18 -22.51 15.95
N LEU A 490 24.37 -22.21 14.67
CA LEU A 490 25.37 -21.24 14.21
C LEU A 490 24.64 -20.30 13.25
N GLU A 491 23.82 -19.43 13.83
CA GLU A 491 23.05 -18.41 13.12
C GLU A 491 23.89 -17.13 12.99
N GLY A 492 24.24 -16.74 11.76
CA GLY A 492 24.64 -15.38 11.43
C GLY A 492 26.01 -14.87 11.93
N HIS A 493 27.02 -14.95 11.05
CA HIS A 493 28.10 -13.96 10.89
C HIS A 493 29.06 -13.60 12.03
N ASP A 494 28.90 -14.11 13.26
CA ASP A 494 29.85 -13.83 14.33
C ASP A 494 31.20 -14.56 14.16
N ASN A 495 32.24 -14.00 14.80
CA ASN A 495 33.53 -14.66 15.00
C ASN A 495 33.48 -15.72 16.13
N VAL A 496 32.29 -15.97 16.69
CA VAL A 496 32.05 -16.93 17.77
C VAL A 496 31.42 -18.21 17.21
N VAL A 497 31.94 -19.36 17.64
CA VAL A 497 31.42 -20.70 17.32
C VAL A 497 30.94 -21.34 18.62
N GLU A 498 29.64 -21.55 18.73
CA GLU A 498 29.00 -22.32 19.80
C GLU A 498 28.58 -23.70 19.30
N PHE A 499 28.71 -24.72 20.15
CA PHE A 499 28.12 -26.05 19.94
C PHE A 499 27.91 -26.80 21.25
N MET A 500 27.00 -27.77 21.23
CA MET A 500 26.71 -28.65 22.35
C MET A 500 27.03 -30.11 22.01
N LEU A 501 27.63 -30.83 22.95
CA LEU A 501 27.75 -32.29 22.91
C LEU A 501 26.74 -32.90 23.89
N SER A 502 25.88 -33.80 23.41
CA SER A 502 24.77 -34.36 24.18
C SER A 502 25.18 -35.53 25.08
N GLY A 503 24.48 -35.67 26.21
CA GLY A 503 24.77 -36.61 27.27
C GLY A 503 25.86 -36.09 28.20
N GLY A 504 25.50 -35.85 29.47
CA GLY A 504 26.37 -35.22 30.48
C GLY A 504 27.72 -35.90 30.71
N LEU A 505 28.66 -35.13 31.25
CA LEU A 505 30.02 -35.58 31.56
C LEU A 505 30.10 -36.08 33.01
N GLU A 506 31.08 -36.91 33.34
CA GLU A 506 31.25 -37.40 34.71
C GLU A 506 32.03 -36.38 35.55
N GLU A 507 31.52 -36.09 36.74
CA GLU A 507 32.09 -35.11 37.66
C GLU A 507 33.46 -35.57 38.19
N GLY A 508 34.35 -34.61 38.42
CA GLY A 508 35.74 -34.86 38.83
C GLY A 508 36.67 -35.40 37.74
N LYS A 509 36.18 -35.87 36.59
CA LYS A 509 36.99 -36.33 35.44
C LYS A 509 37.54 -35.19 34.58
N SER A 510 38.59 -35.48 33.81
CA SER A 510 39.19 -34.56 32.84
C SER A 510 39.02 -35.04 31.40
N TYR A 511 38.76 -34.08 30.51
CA TYR A 511 38.46 -34.30 29.09
C TYR A 511 39.26 -33.32 28.21
N TYR A 512 39.52 -33.70 26.96
CA TYR A 512 40.13 -32.82 25.95
C TYR A 512 39.38 -32.85 24.62
N LEU A 513 39.49 -31.78 23.83
CA LEU A 513 38.73 -31.60 22.59
C LEU A 513 39.60 -31.68 21.31
N GLU A 514 39.22 -32.57 20.39
CA GLU A 514 39.71 -32.63 19.01
C GLU A 514 38.71 -31.92 18.06
N ILE A 515 39.21 -31.04 17.20
CA ILE A 515 38.47 -30.43 16.08
C ILE A 515 39.32 -30.66 14.82
N THR A 516 38.82 -31.41 13.83
CA THR A 516 39.60 -31.64 12.60
C THR A 516 39.76 -30.38 11.77
N SER A 517 40.92 -30.23 11.11
CA SER A 517 41.08 -29.19 10.09
C SER A 517 40.01 -29.31 9.00
N GLY A 518 39.40 -28.19 8.63
CA GLY A 518 38.29 -28.16 7.67
C GLY A 518 36.90 -28.45 8.24
N ALA A 519 36.77 -28.88 9.51
CA ALA A 519 35.45 -28.94 10.17
C ALA A 519 34.84 -27.54 10.31
N LEU A 520 35.69 -26.57 10.60
CA LEU A 520 35.40 -25.14 10.53
C LEU A 520 36.23 -24.50 9.41
N THR A 521 35.61 -23.56 8.69
CA THR A 521 36.29 -22.61 7.79
C THR A 521 35.90 -21.18 8.17
N ASP A 522 36.60 -20.20 7.63
CA ASP A 522 36.09 -18.84 7.50
C ASP A 522 34.88 -18.80 6.53
N LEU A 523 34.40 -17.59 6.20
CA LEU A 523 33.39 -17.43 5.16
C LEU A 523 33.91 -17.70 3.72
N ALA A 524 35.21 -17.54 3.44
CA ALA A 524 35.81 -17.73 2.12
C ALA A 524 36.23 -19.19 1.77
N MET A 525 36.01 -20.15 2.69
CA MET A 525 36.40 -21.57 2.64
C MET A 525 37.85 -21.90 3.03
N ASN A 526 38.62 -20.95 3.57
CA ASN A 526 39.93 -21.22 4.16
C ASN A 526 39.76 -22.03 5.47
N PRO A 527 40.40 -23.22 5.60
CA PRO A 527 40.14 -24.12 6.71
C PRO A 527 40.87 -23.71 7.98
N TYR A 528 40.18 -23.80 9.13
CA TYR A 528 40.86 -23.80 10.43
C TYR A 528 41.83 -24.99 10.51
N VAL A 529 42.97 -24.82 11.18
CA VAL A 529 44.00 -25.86 11.34
C VAL A 529 43.55 -27.00 12.26
N GLY A 530 42.58 -26.71 13.14
CA GLY A 530 41.98 -27.65 14.08
C GLY A 530 42.68 -27.69 15.44
N THR A 531 42.18 -28.54 16.34
CA THR A 531 42.85 -28.97 17.57
C THR A 531 42.90 -30.51 17.62
N ARG A 532 43.97 -31.10 18.16
CA ARG A 532 44.20 -32.56 18.07
C ARG A 532 44.86 -33.19 19.31
N THR A 533 45.39 -32.41 20.24
CA THR A 533 46.19 -32.94 21.36
C THR A 533 45.64 -32.52 22.74
N PRO A 534 45.85 -33.32 23.81
CA PRO A 534 45.49 -32.94 25.17
C PRO A 534 46.15 -31.63 25.62
N GLU A 535 47.39 -31.39 25.19
CA GLU A 535 48.19 -30.19 25.47
C GLU A 535 47.57 -28.91 24.88
N GLU A 536 46.76 -29.03 23.81
CA GLU A 536 46.09 -27.88 23.21
C GLU A 536 44.87 -27.44 24.03
N TRP A 537 43.97 -28.34 24.43
CA TRP A 537 42.76 -27.97 25.20
C TRP A 537 42.21 -29.11 26.06
N THR A 538 42.65 -29.15 27.33
CA THR A 538 42.11 -30.03 28.39
C THR A 538 41.34 -29.20 29.43
N PHE A 539 40.27 -29.77 30.00
CA PHE A 539 39.51 -29.24 31.14
C PHE A 539 39.05 -30.38 32.08
N ARG A 540 38.47 -30.02 33.23
CA ARG A 540 37.96 -30.93 34.27
C ARG A 540 36.53 -30.56 34.67
N VAL A 541 35.68 -31.55 34.91
CA VAL A 541 34.31 -31.31 35.41
C VAL A 541 34.36 -31.13 36.92
N LEU A 542 33.72 -30.08 37.44
CA LEU A 542 33.58 -29.81 38.87
C LEU A 542 32.39 -30.54 39.50
N ASP A 543 32.49 -30.72 40.81
CA ASP A 543 31.52 -31.33 41.72
C ASP A 543 30.82 -30.18 42.49
N GLU A 544 29.59 -29.86 42.09
CA GLU A 544 28.80 -28.77 42.67
C GLU A 544 27.94 -29.24 43.87
N ARG A 545 27.28 -28.31 44.56
CA ARG A 545 26.42 -28.64 45.71
C ARG A 545 24.98 -28.93 45.30
N PRO A 546 24.26 -29.80 46.03
CA PRO A 546 22.86 -30.08 45.76
C PRO A 546 22.00 -28.83 45.96
N PHE A 547 21.42 -28.32 44.88
CA PHE A 547 20.49 -27.19 44.89
C PHE A 547 19.08 -27.66 44.55
N TYR A 548 18.06 -26.95 45.05
CA TYR A 548 16.66 -27.32 44.81
C TYR A 548 16.21 -26.87 43.41
N THR A 549 15.52 -27.76 42.70
CA THR A 549 14.99 -27.57 41.34
C THR A 549 13.47 -27.43 41.32
N TYR A 550 12.78 -27.86 42.39
CA TYR A 550 11.34 -27.75 42.56
C TYR A 550 10.95 -27.76 44.05
N MET A 551 9.88 -27.06 44.41
CA MET A 551 9.29 -27.04 45.75
C MET A 551 7.76 -27.02 45.65
N SER A 552 7.08 -27.65 46.60
CA SER A 552 5.62 -27.73 46.71
C SER A 552 5.22 -27.88 48.17
N PRO A 553 4.17 -27.23 48.69
CA PRO A 553 3.24 -26.30 48.01
C PRO A 553 3.90 -24.97 47.61
N HIS A 554 3.31 -24.29 46.63
CA HIS A 554 3.71 -22.95 46.15
C HIS A 554 2.47 -22.16 45.67
N ASP A 555 2.45 -20.83 45.84
CA ASP A 555 1.54 -19.83 45.24
C ASP A 555 0.01 -20.08 45.24
N ASN A 556 -0.53 -20.98 46.07
CA ASN A 556 -1.99 -21.19 46.13
C ASN A 556 -2.46 -21.81 47.45
N VAL A 557 -3.71 -22.31 47.47
CA VAL A 557 -4.48 -22.73 48.64
C VAL A 557 -4.52 -24.27 48.78
N TRP A 558 -4.10 -24.81 49.94
CA TRP A 558 -3.79 -26.25 50.15
C TRP A 558 -4.47 -26.87 51.39
N THR A 559 -4.47 -28.20 51.49
CA THR A 559 -5.05 -28.95 52.62
C THR A 559 -4.43 -28.60 53.98
N LEU A 560 -5.22 -28.71 55.06
CA LEU A 560 -4.81 -28.45 56.45
C LEU A 560 -3.56 -29.25 56.91
N THR A 561 -3.28 -30.37 56.25
CA THR A 561 -1.97 -31.03 56.25
C THR A 561 -1.42 -30.99 54.82
N PRO A 562 -0.43 -30.13 54.51
CA PRO A 562 0.27 -30.15 53.23
C PRO A 562 1.44 -31.14 53.26
N GLU A 563 1.61 -31.92 52.20
CA GLU A 563 2.85 -32.68 51.94
C GLU A 563 3.90 -31.68 51.41
N LEU A 564 4.97 -31.45 52.17
CA LEU A 564 6.07 -30.55 51.80
C LEU A 564 7.08 -31.31 50.92
N GLY A 565 6.99 -31.10 49.61
CA GLY A 565 7.83 -31.74 48.60
C GLY A 565 8.97 -30.83 48.11
N MET A 566 10.15 -31.41 47.90
CA MET A 566 11.28 -30.78 47.22
C MET A 566 11.85 -31.72 46.15
N ALA A 567 12.50 -31.17 45.13
CA ALA A 567 13.40 -31.89 44.25
C ALA A 567 14.76 -31.17 44.17
N PHE A 568 15.83 -31.93 43.96
CA PHE A 568 17.21 -31.44 43.87
C PHE A 568 17.80 -31.61 42.47
N SER A 569 18.96 -30.99 42.24
CA SER A 569 19.81 -31.15 41.05
C SER A 569 20.33 -32.57 40.85
N GLU A 570 20.47 -33.34 41.93
CA GLU A 570 21.13 -34.64 42.03
C GLU A 570 20.44 -35.55 43.07
N GLU A 571 20.97 -36.75 43.32
CA GLU A 571 20.49 -37.62 44.39
C GLU A 571 21.01 -37.19 45.77
N VAL A 572 20.09 -36.92 46.71
CA VAL A 572 20.44 -36.48 48.06
C VAL A 572 20.26 -37.58 49.12
N GLN A 573 20.89 -37.37 50.27
CA GLN A 573 20.78 -38.17 51.49
C GLN A 573 20.45 -37.27 52.69
N LEU A 574 20.02 -37.88 53.79
CA LEU A 574 19.61 -37.16 55.00
C LEU A 574 20.84 -36.74 55.82
N GLY A 575 21.05 -35.42 55.97
CA GLY A 575 22.23 -34.84 56.60
C GLY A 575 22.05 -34.53 58.09
N THR A 576 22.21 -33.26 58.47
CA THR A 576 21.92 -32.73 59.80
C THR A 576 21.56 -31.25 59.70
N GLY A 577 20.37 -30.89 60.20
CA GLY A 577 19.75 -29.59 59.98
C GLY A 577 18.31 -29.55 60.50
N HIS A 578 17.51 -28.62 60.00
CA HIS A 578 16.10 -28.49 60.30
C HIS A 578 15.31 -27.80 59.18
N LEU A 579 14.01 -28.08 59.16
CA LEU A 579 12.98 -27.34 58.46
C LEU A 579 12.07 -26.68 59.49
N VAL A 580 11.64 -25.44 59.25
CA VAL A 580 10.67 -24.72 60.09
C VAL A 580 9.58 -24.14 59.21
N VAL A 581 8.32 -24.35 59.58
CA VAL A 581 7.17 -23.69 58.98
C VAL A 581 6.75 -22.55 59.90
N HIS A 582 6.69 -21.34 59.37
CA HIS A 582 6.28 -20.14 60.08
C HIS A 582 4.94 -19.62 59.54
N GLN A 583 4.11 -19.02 60.39
CA GLN A 583 3.03 -18.17 59.93
C GLN A 583 3.59 -16.84 59.39
N LYS A 584 2.78 -16.11 58.64
CA LYS A 584 3.12 -14.78 58.08
C LYS A 584 3.58 -13.73 59.11
N ASP A 585 3.22 -13.87 60.39
CA ASP A 585 3.68 -13.00 61.47
C ASP A 585 5.07 -13.38 62.05
N GLY A 586 5.67 -14.47 61.54
CA GLY A 586 6.94 -15.02 61.98
C GLY A 586 6.83 -16.08 63.08
N SER A 587 5.64 -16.34 63.62
CA SER A 587 5.45 -17.38 64.65
C SER A 587 5.70 -18.79 64.10
N GLU A 588 6.41 -19.63 64.86
CA GLU A 588 6.69 -21.02 64.49
C GLU A 588 5.39 -21.85 64.55
N ALA A 589 4.99 -22.40 63.40
CA ALA A 589 3.80 -23.23 63.23
C ALA A 589 4.12 -24.74 63.19
N GLY A 590 5.37 -25.11 62.90
CA GLY A 590 5.83 -26.50 62.89
C GLY A 590 7.33 -26.59 62.61
N ARG A 591 7.98 -27.67 63.02
CA ARG A 591 9.43 -27.85 62.86
C ARG A 591 9.80 -29.32 62.73
N ILE A 592 10.61 -29.64 61.72
CA ILE A 592 11.22 -30.96 61.53
C ILE A 592 12.72 -30.81 61.79
N ASN A 593 13.24 -31.48 62.83
CA ASN A 593 14.67 -31.52 63.12
C ASN A 593 15.29 -32.82 62.60
N VAL A 594 16.49 -32.71 62.03
CA VAL A 594 17.28 -33.82 61.48
C VAL A 594 18.64 -33.83 62.16
N SER A 595 18.99 -34.91 62.87
CA SER A 595 20.34 -35.05 63.43
C SER A 595 20.78 -36.50 63.50
N GLY A 596 21.97 -36.82 62.99
CA GLY A 596 22.54 -38.17 63.01
C GLY A 596 21.62 -39.24 62.40
N GLY A 597 20.91 -38.91 61.32
CA GLY A 597 19.92 -39.79 60.67
C GLY A 597 18.57 -39.92 61.40
N THR A 598 18.37 -39.23 62.53
CA THR A 598 17.09 -39.23 63.28
C THR A 598 16.26 -38.00 62.89
N VAL A 599 14.97 -38.22 62.62
CA VAL A 599 13.97 -37.18 62.32
C VAL A 599 13.05 -37.00 63.53
N VAL A 600 12.72 -35.76 63.90
CA VAL A 600 11.82 -35.41 65.02
C VAL A 600 10.92 -34.23 64.63
N GLY A 601 9.62 -34.30 64.94
CA GLY A 601 8.62 -33.25 64.62
C GLY A 601 7.89 -33.43 63.29
N GLY A 602 8.09 -34.57 62.62
CA GLY A 602 7.49 -34.88 61.32
C GLY A 602 8.09 -36.12 60.68
N THR A 603 7.78 -36.33 59.40
CA THR A 603 8.36 -37.39 58.54
C THR A 603 9.27 -36.77 57.47
N VAL A 604 10.26 -37.54 56.99
CA VAL A 604 11.07 -37.20 55.80
C VAL A 604 11.30 -38.49 55.01
N HIS A 605 10.89 -38.51 53.75
CA HIS A 605 11.13 -39.61 52.81
C HIS A 605 11.91 -39.08 51.60
N ILE A 606 13.10 -39.63 51.37
CA ILE A 606 13.93 -39.35 50.20
C ILE A 606 13.76 -40.49 49.17
N SER A 607 13.76 -40.15 47.88
CA SER A 607 13.64 -41.08 46.75
C SER A 607 14.43 -40.53 45.55
N GLY A 608 15.74 -40.78 45.54
CA GLY A 608 16.65 -40.24 44.53
C GLY A 608 16.78 -38.72 44.68
N GLN A 609 16.38 -37.97 43.64
CA GLN A 609 16.40 -36.50 43.67
C GLN A 609 15.22 -35.88 44.43
N HIS A 610 14.18 -36.65 44.76
CA HIS A 610 12.95 -36.15 45.36
C HIS A 610 12.91 -36.37 46.87
N VAL A 611 12.42 -35.38 47.60
CA VAL A 611 12.17 -35.43 49.04
C VAL A 611 10.71 -35.07 49.31
N ARG A 612 10.07 -35.78 50.25
CA ARG A 612 8.74 -35.44 50.75
C ARG A 612 8.72 -35.47 52.28
N MET A 613 8.01 -34.53 52.88
CA MET A 613 8.05 -34.26 54.32
C MET A 613 6.65 -33.91 54.83
N GLU A 614 6.32 -34.34 56.03
CA GLU A 614 5.02 -34.06 56.67
C GLU A 614 5.25 -33.57 58.10
N LEU A 615 4.46 -32.59 58.57
CA LEU A 615 4.45 -32.20 59.99
C LEU A 615 3.67 -33.23 60.82
N ASP A 616 4.00 -33.36 62.10
CA ASP A 616 3.31 -34.29 63.02
C ASP A 616 1.91 -33.81 63.50
N HIS A 617 1.46 -32.65 63.03
CA HIS A 617 0.14 -32.06 63.33
C HIS A 617 -0.38 -31.17 62.19
N PRO A 618 -1.71 -30.93 62.09
CA PRO A 618 -2.28 -30.05 61.08
C PRO A 618 -1.99 -28.56 61.35
N LEU A 619 -1.87 -27.80 60.27
CA LEU A 619 -1.80 -26.34 60.26
C LEU A 619 -3.22 -25.73 60.41
N ALA A 620 -3.29 -24.49 60.89
CA ALA A 620 -4.54 -23.74 60.98
C ALA A 620 -5.10 -23.41 59.60
N ASP A 621 -6.44 -23.40 59.49
CA ASP A 621 -7.24 -23.08 58.30
C ASP A 621 -6.98 -21.63 57.80
N SER A 622 -7.12 -21.41 56.48
CA SER A 622 -7.07 -20.11 55.79
C SER A 622 -5.83 -19.22 56.07
N THR A 623 -4.76 -19.80 56.61
CA THR A 623 -3.60 -19.10 57.15
C THR A 623 -2.43 -19.15 56.17
N GLN A 624 -1.66 -18.06 56.07
CA GLN A 624 -0.48 -17.96 55.19
C GLN A 624 0.80 -18.34 55.93
N TYR A 625 1.62 -19.17 55.29
CA TYR A 625 2.85 -19.75 55.85
C TYR A 625 4.04 -19.57 54.91
N TYR A 626 5.25 -19.61 55.47
CA TYR A 626 6.51 -19.76 54.74
C TYR A 626 7.40 -20.83 55.39
N VAL A 627 8.39 -21.34 54.63
CA VAL A 627 9.25 -22.45 55.05
C VAL A 627 10.73 -22.07 55.05
N GLU A 628 11.39 -22.23 56.19
CA GLU A 628 12.86 -22.16 56.34
C GLU A 628 13.45 -23.58 56.26
N VAL A 629 14.58 -23.76 55.57
CA VAL A 629 15.33 -25.02 55.49
C VAL A 629 16.82 -24.74 55.62
N SER A 630 17.45 -25.28 56.67
CA SER A 630 18.88 -25.08 56.93
C SER A 630 19.77 -25.75 55.88
N SER A 631 20.91 -25.14 55.57
CA SER A 631 21.96 -25.77 54.75
C SER A 631 22.55 -26.99 55.45
N GLY A 632 22.60 -28.12 54.76
CA GLY A 632 23.08 -29.40 55.31
C GLY A 632 22.01 -30.32 55.89
N MET A 633 20.71 -29.93 55.88
CA MET A 633 19.62 -30.87 56.16
C MET A 633 19.60 -32.02 55.15
N PHE A 634 19.99 -31.73 53.91
CA PHE A 634 20.25 -32.68 52.83
C PHE A 634 21.70 -32.56 52.38
N VAL A 635 22.29 -33.70 52.02
CA VAL A 635 23.66 -33.79 51.50
C VAL A 635 23.71 -34.63 50.23
N ASP A 636 24.69 -34.40 49.37
CA ASP A 636 24.99 -35.25 48.22
C ASP A 636 25.65 -36.59 48.63
N ARG A 637 26.14 -37.35 47.64
CA ARG A 637 26.83 -38.64 47.84
C ARG A 637 28.25 -38.53 48.43
N VAL A 638 28.90 -37.35 48.39
CA VAL A 638 30.24 -37.11 48.96
C VAL A 638 30.20 -36.33 50.28
N GLY A 639 29.05 -35.75 50.63
CA GLY A 639 28.75 -35.10 51.89
C GLY A 639 28.70 -33.56 51.86
N GLN A 640 28.64 -32.89 50.70
CA GLN A 640 28.40 -31.44 50.70
C GLN A 640 26.91 -31.14 51.01
N GLY A 641 26.66 -30.04 51.73
CA GLY A 641 25.33 -29.67 52.21
C GLY A 641 24.57 -28.75 51.26
N ASN A 642 23.25 -28.95 51.18
CA ASN A 642 22.33 -28.16 50.36
C ASN A 642 22.39 -26.65 50.61
N ASN A 643 21.95 -25.87 49.61
CA ASN A 643 21.69 -24.44 49.78
C ASN A 643 20.53 -24.21 50.78
N ALA A 644 20.67 -23.22 51.67
CA ALA A 644 19.65 -22.88 52.66
C ALA A 644 18.50 -22.06 52.06
N ILE A 645 17.28 -22.33 52.51
CA ILE A 645 16.09 -21.51 52.25
C ILE A 645 15.84 -20.70 53.52
N TRP A 646 15.96 -19.37 53.43
CA TRP A 646 15.90 -18.45 54.58
C TRP A 646 15.09 -17.19 54.31
N ASP A 647 14.71 -16.93 53.06
CA ASP A 647 13.81 -15.84 52.70
C ASP A 647 12.37 -16.36 52.69
N LYS A 648 11.49 -15.69 53.44
CA LYS A 648 10.04 -15.92 53.51
C LYS A 648 9.36 -15.95 52.13
N ASP A 649 9.91 -15.26 51.14
CA ASP A 649 9.31 -15.15 49.81
C ASP A 649 9.77 -16.29 48.87
N MET A 650 10.78 -17.11 49.25
CA MET A 650 11.26 -18.24 48.43
C MET A 650 10.40 -19.51 48.50
N TRP A 651 9.72 -19.78 49.62
CA TRP A 651 8.81 -20.93 49.73
C TRP A 651 7.64 -20.58 50.66
N ASN A 652 6.49 -20.24 50.07
CA ASN A 652 5.30 -19.79 50.78
C ASN A 652 4.00 -20.39 50.21
N PHE A 653 2.96 -20.48 51.04
CA PHE A 653 1.66 -21.05 50.68
C PHE A 653 0.52 -20.60 51.63
N GLN A 654 -0.73 -20.94 51.30
CA GLN A 654 -1.89 -20.73 52.18
C GLN A 654 -2.66 -22.05 52.38
N THR A 655 -3.29 -22.23 53.54
CA THR A 655 -4.23 -23.35 53.80
C THR A 655 -5.66 -23.03 53.36
N ALA A 656 -6.48 -24.07 53.14
CA ALA A 656 -7.79 -23.99 52.52
C ALA A 656 -8.95 -23.77 53.49
N ASP A 657 -9.87 -22.90 53.09
CA ASP A 657 -11.15 -22.63 53.78
C ASP A 657 -12.08 -23.85 53.68
N THR A 658 -12.33 -24.47 54.83
CA THR A 658 -13.24 -25.62 54.96
C THR A 658 -14.63 -25.25 55.48
N THR A 659 -14.94 -23.96 55.61
CA THR A 659 -16.16 -23.49 56.27
C THR A 659 -17.31 -23.23 55.29
N ALA A 660 -18.54 -23.59 55.68
CA ALA A 660 -19.71 -23.48 54.80
C ALA A 660 -20.50 -22.16 55.04
N PRO A 661 -20.93 -21.48 53.96
CA PRO A 661 -21.59 -20.18 54.04
C PRO A 661 -22.96 -20.22 54.72
N LYS A 662 -23.31 -19.12 55.38
CA LYS A 662 -24.50 -18.95 56.22
C LYS A 662 -25.29 -17.72 55.78
N LEU A 663 -26.61 -17.89 55.71
CA LEU A 663 -27.52 -16.78 55.48
C LEU A 663 -27.55 -15.86 56.71
N VAL A 664 -27.29 -14.57 56.49
CA VAL A 664 -27.42 -13.49 57.48
C VAL A 664 -28.82 -12.89 57.45
N ARG A 665 -29.39 -12.62 56.27
CA ARG A 665 -30.70 -11.96 56.15
C ARG A 665 -31.45 -12.29 54.86
N LYS A 666 -32.78 -12.13 54.91
CA LYS A 666 -33.69 -12.10 53.76
C LYS A 666 -34.08 -10.63 53.56
N VAL A 667 -33.79 -10.08 52.38
CA VAL A 667 -33.81 -8.61 52.14
C VAL A 667 -34.98 -8.18 51.27
N SER A 668 -35.45 -9.03 50.35
CA SER A 668 -36.68 -8.77 49.59
C SER A 668 -37.39 -10.08 49.22
N PRO A 669 -38.72 -10.23 49.46
CA PRO A 669 -39.59 -9.28 50.16
C PRO A 669 -39.21 -9.12 51.64
N GLU A 670 -39.25 -7.87 52.14
CA GLU A 670 -38.96 -7.56 53.54
C GLU A 670 -40.24 -7.74 54.39
N GLY A 671 -40.52 -8.98 54.76
CA GLY A 671 -41.73 -9.40 55.47
C GLY A 671 -42.54 -10.42 54.69
N SER A 672 -43.82 -10.57 55.04
CA SER A 672 -44.71 -11.59 54.47
C SER A 672 -45.45 -11.15 53.20
N GLU A 673 -45.16 -9.97 52.64
CA GLU A 673 -45.90 -9.40 51.50
C GLU A 673 -44.97 -8.87 50.39
N LEU A 674 -45.34 -9.12 49.14
CA LEU A 674 -44.64 -8.68 47.92
C LEU A 674 -45.56 -7.73 47.13
N SER A 675 -45.11 -6.48 46.94
CA SER A 675 -45.83 -5.44 46.20
C SER A 675 -45.43 -5.40 44.72
N GLY A 676 -46.41 -5.13 43.84
CA GLY A 676 -46.20 -4.96 42.39
C GLY A 676 -46.20 -6.29 41.62
N ALA A 677 -47.32 -6.62 40.99
CA ALA A 677 -47.45 -7.80 40.12
C ALA A 677 -46.83 -7.57 38.72
N GLY A 678 -45.52 -7.27 38.69
CA GLY A 678 -44.75 -7.05 37.46
C GLY A 678 -44.39 -8.34 36.71
N GLN A 679 -43.67 -8.20 35.59
CA GLN A 679 -43.21 -9.35 34.76
C GLN A 679 -42.16 -10.24 35.44
N TYR A 680 -41.59 -9.83 36.57
CA TYR A 680 -40.53 -10.54 37.29
C TYR A 680 -40.78 -10.50 38.80
N ALA A 681 -40.55 -11.60 39.50
CA ALA A 681 -40.46 -11.65 40.95
C ALA A 681 -38.98 -11.68 41.35
N GLY A 682 -38.53 -10.70 42.14
CA GLY A 682 -37.14 -10.58 42.58
C GLY A 682 -36.98 -10.88 44.07
N PHE A 683 -36.08 -11.82 44.40
CA PHE A 683 -35.69 -12.16 45.76
C PHE A 683 -34.27 -11.68 46.03
N MET A 684 -33.99 -11.24 47.25
CA MET A 684 -32.65 -10.78 47.63
C MET A 684 -32.26 -11.34 49.00
N LEU A 685 -31.06 -11.92 49.08
CA LEU A 685 -30.52 -12.67 50.21
C LEU A 685 -29.15 -12.13 50.59
N GLU A 686 -28.83 -12.10 51.88
CA GLU A 686 -27.58 -11.56 52.44
C GLU A 686 -26.86 -12.67 53.22
N PHE A 687 -25.57 -12.87 52.98
CA PHE A 687 -24.73 -13.95 53.55
C PHE A 687 -23.55 -13.37 54.37
N ASN A 688 -22.87 -14.22 55.15
CA ASN A 688 -21.69 -13.78 55.92
C ASN A 688 -20.43 -13.58 55.05
N GLU A 689 -20.46 -14.02 53.80
CA GLU A 689 -19.33 -14.06 52.86
C GLU A 689 -19.79 -13.99 51.39
N PRO A 690 -18.90 -13.73 50.42
CA PRO A 690 -19.27 -13.59 49.01
C PRO A 690 -19.69 -14.91 48.36
N MET A 691 -20.78 -14.89 47.59
CA MET A 691 -21.43 -16.07 47.03
C MET A 691 -21.30 -16.17 45.50
N LYS A 692 -21.29 -17.40 44.96
CA LYS A 692 -21.37 -17.69 43.52
C LYS A 692 -22.40 -18.79 43.21
N TRP A 693 -22.93 -18.78 41.98
CA TRP A 693 -23.78 -19.86 41.45
C TRP A 693 -22.94 -21.11 41.15
N ASN A 694 -23.49 -22.30 41.43
CA ASN A 694 -22.85 -23.58 41.09
C ASN A 694 -23.83 -24.59 40.45
N GLN A 695 -24.38 -25.56 41.20
CA GLN A 695 -25.23 -26.61 40.65
C GLN A 695 -26.44 -26.90 41.54
N GLY A 696 -27.64 -26.82 40.98
CA GLY A 696 -28.88 -27.08 41.72
C GLY A 696 -30.09 -26.41 41.10
N TYR A 697 -31.12 -26.15 41.91
CA TYR A 697 -32.34 -25.49 41.48
C TYR A 697 -32.76 -24.40 42.48
N VAL A 698 -33.43 -23.37 41.97
CA VAL A 698 -34.26 -22.46 42.77
C VAL A 698 -35.69 -22.57 42.27
N ARG A 699 -36.65 -22.77 43.18
CA ARG A 699 -38.06 -22.96 42.83
C ARG A 699 -38.97 -22.09 43.66
N LEU A 700 -40.12 -21.77 43.09
CA LEU A 700 -41.21 -21.11 43.76
C LEU A 700 -42.44 -22.01 43.77
N HIS A 701 -43.00 -22.26 44.95
CA HIS A 701 -44.12 -23.16 45.17
C HIS A 701 -45.37 -22.41 45.62
N GLU A 702 -46.57 -22.86 45.23
CA GLU A 702 -47.83 -22.34 45.77
C GLU A 702 -48.08 -22.92 47.17
N ALA A 703 -48.16 -22.06 48.20
CA ALA A 703 -48.21 -22.50 49.60
C ALA A 703 -49.48 -23.29 49.95
N SER A 704 -50.57 -23.12 49.20
CA SER A 704 -51.84 -23.85 49.37
C SER A 704 -51.89 -25.24 48.71
N GLY A 705 -50.81 -25.69 48.04
CA GLY A 705 -50.78 -27.01 47.40
C GLY A 705 -49.40 -27.64 47.19
N GLY A 706 -48.31 -26.94 47.49
CA GLY A 706 -46.93 -27.44 47.33
C GLY A 706 -46.44 -27.57 45.88
N ALA A 707 -47.30 -27.33 44.88
CA ALA A 707 -46.96 -27.41 43.47
C ALA A 707 -45.88 -26.38 43.09
N VAL A 708 -44.88 -26.81 42.32
CA VAL A 708 -43.86 -25.94 41.72
C VAL A 708 -44.53 -25.05 40.67
N VAL A 709 -44.52 -23.74 40.90
CA VAL A 709 -45.08 -22.70 40.02
C VAL A 709 -44.01 -22.13 39.09
N ARG A 710 -42.74 -22.10 39.54
CA ARG A 710 -41.55 -21.74 38.75
C ARG A 710 -40.36 -22.60 39.18
N GLU A 711 -39.50 -22.96 38.23
CA GLU A 711 -38.20 -23.61 38.46
C GLU A 711 -37.13 -22.89 37.64
N LEU A 712 -36.04 -22.51 38.30
CA LEU A 712 -34.77 -22.05 37.72
C LEU A 712 -33.74 -23.15 37.95
N ARG A 713 -33.14 -23.68 36.89
CA ARG A 713 -32.02 -24.62 36.99
C ARG A 713 -30.70 -23.87 36.94
N VAL A 714 -29.81 -24.17 37.88
CA VAL A 714 -28.47 -23.62 37.99
C VAL A 714 -27.49 -24.73 37.57
N SER A 715 -26.71 -24.49 36.51
CA SER A 715 -25.89 -25.51 35.85
C SER A 715 -24.55 -24.95 35.41
N GLY A 716 -23.76 -24.48 36.37
CA GLY A 716 -22.49 -23.78 36.11
C GLY A 716 -22.68 -22.33 35.67
N ALA A 717 -21.56 -21.66 35.37
CA ALA A 717 -21.54 -20.23 35.08
C ALA A 717 -22.16 -19.90 33.72
N GLY A 718 -23.10 -18.94 33.72
CA GLY A 718 -23.64 -18.32 32.51
C GLY A 718 -25.04 -18.79 32.12
N ASN A 719 -26.07 -18.18 32.70
CA ASN A 719 -27.43 -18.16 32.12
C ASN A 719 -27.94 -16.72 32.13
N SER A 720 -28.07 -16.12 30.94
CA SER A 720 -27.84 -14.69 30.69
C SER A 720 -29.04 -13.76 30.95
N ASN A 721 -29.72 -13.90 32.09
CA ASN A 721 -30.84 -13.03 32.48
C ASN A 721 -30.80 -12.45 33.90
N PHE A 722 -29.94 -12.93 34.81
CA PHE A 722 -29.93 -12.47 36.21
C PHE A 722 -28.53 -12.28 36.78
N THR A 723 -28.34 -11.19 37.52
CA THR A 723 -27.04 -10.72 37.99
C THR A 723 -26.75 -11.17 39.42
N LEU A 724 -25.77 -12.06 39.60
CA LEU A 724 -24.90 -11.99 40.77
C LEU A 724 -23.76 -11.03 40.40
N LYS A 725 -23.59 -9.94 41.16
CA LYS A 725 -22.35 -9.18 41.09
C LYS A 725 -21.32 -9.91 41.95
N GLY A 726 -20.13 -10.16 41.39
CA GLY A 726 -18.99 -10.52 42.22
C GLY A 726 -18.70 -9.42 43.26
N GLU A 727 -18.09 -9.81 44.38
CA GLU A 727 -17.70 -8.94 45.51
C GLU A 727 -18.84 -8.47 46.45
N GLU A 728 -20.12 -8.69 46.15
CA GLU A 728 -21.21 -8.42 47.12
C GLU A 728 -21.62 -9.71 47.87
N ASN A 729 -21.79 -9.65 49.20
CA ASN A 729 -22.37 -10.72 50.05
C ASN A 729 -23.87 -11.00 49.76
N ILE A 730 -24.39 -10.52 48.62
CA ILE A 730 -25.82 -10.41 48.34
C ILE A 730 -26.17 -11.21 47.07
N ALA A 731 -27.00 -12.24 47.22
CA ALA A 731 -27.54 -12.99 46.10
C ALA A 731 -28.90 -12.42 45.66
N TYR A 732 -28.97 -11.97 44.41
CA TYR A 732 -30.22 -11.55 43.77
C TYR A 732 -30.74 -12.67 42.85
N ILE A 733 -32.02 -13.01 43.00
CA ILE A 733 -32.68 -14.08 42.24
C ILE A 733 -33.94 -13.53 41.58
N GLY A 734 -33.93 -13.38 40.25
CA GLY A 734 -35.12 -13.08 39.49
C GLY A 734 -35.80 -14.35 38.95
N LEU A 735 -37.12 -14.44 39.07
CA LEU A 735 -37.95 -15.42 38.39
C LEU A 735 -38.92 -14.70 37.45
N SER A 736 -39.00 -15.14 36.20
CA SER A 736 -39.80 -14.49 35.15
C SER A 736 -41.26 -14.99 35.10
N GLY A 737 -42.13 -14.12 34.61
CA GLY A 737 -43.57 -14.32 34.51
C GLY A 737 -44.29 -14.04 35.84
N GLY A 738 -45.18 -13.06 35.84
CA GLY A 738 -45.86 -12.56 37.03
C GLY A 738 -46.59 -13.62 37.86
N LEU A 739 -46.76 -13.33 39.14
CA LEU A 739 -47.47 -14.15 40.12
C LEU A 739 -48.94 -13.74 40.22
N GLU A 740 -49.81 -14.67 40.60
CA GLU A 740 -51.22 -14.36 40.83
C GLU A 740 -51.38 -13.49 42.10
N GLN A 741 -52.24 -12.47 42.05
CA GLN A 741 -52.49 -11.56 43.17
C GLN A 741 -53.26 -12.24 44.31
N GLY A 742 -52.99 -11.84 45.55
CA GLY A 742 -53.65 -12.37 46.76
C GLY A 742 -53.22 -13.78 47.19
N LYS A 743 -52.28 -14.43 46.51
CA LYS A 743 -51.81 -15.80 46.79
C LYS A 743 -50.50 -15.84 47.57
N SER A 744 -50.29 -16.92 48.31
CA SER A 744 -49.05 -17.16 49.07
C SER A 744 -48.15 -18.17 48.38
N TYR A 745 -46.84 -17.90 48.42
CA TYR A 745 -45.80 -18.70 47.78
C TYR A 745 -44.61 -18.91 48.74
N TYR A 746 -43.81 -19.96 48.51
CA TYR A 746 -42.53 -20.15 49.22
C TYR A 746 -41.38 -20.52 48.28
N LEU A 747 -40.15 -20.23 48.70
CA LEU A 747 -38.92 -20.39 47.92
C LEU A 747 -38.09 -21.62 48.37
N GLU A 748 -37.82 -22.55 47.45
CA GLU A 748 -36.83 -23.63 47.61
C GLU A 748 -35.53 -23.21 46.90
N ILE A 749 -34.37 -23.41 47.54
CA ILE A 749 -33.02 -23.26 47.00
C ILE A 749 -32.26 -24.53 47.40
N THR A 750 -31.92 -25.41 46.45
CA THR A 750 -31.25 -26.67 46.82
C THR A 750 -29.83 -26.44 47.34
N SER A 751 -29.36 -27.32 48.23
CA SER A 751 -27.96 -27.32 48.67
C SER A 751 -27.01 -27.38 47.48
N GLY A 752 -25.97 -26.55 47.49
CA GLY A 752 -24.99 -26.44 46.38
C GLY A 752 -25.44 -25.60 45.17
N ALA A 753 -26.69 -25.10 45.12
CA ALA A 753 -27.09 -24.14 44.07
C ALA A 753 -26.29 -22.83 44.18
N LEU A 754 -25.98 -22.44 45.41
CA LEU A 754 -25.03 -21.39 45.77
C LEU A 754 -23.87 -22.00 46.56
N THR A 755 -22.65 -21.52 46.32
CA THR A 755 -21.46 -21.77 47.15
C THR A 755 -20.83 -20.44 47.57
N ASP A 756 -19.92 -20.47 48.52
CA ASP A 756 -18.91 -19.42 48.71
C ASP A 756 -17.94 -19.35 47.50
N LEU A 757 -16.86 -18.57 47.62
CA LEU A 757 -15.79 -18.57 46.62
C LEU A 757 -14.91 -19.83 46.63
N ALA A 758 -14.77 -20.53 47.76
CA ALA A 758 -13.97 -21.77 47.90
C ALA A 758 -14.67 -23.04 47.38
N MET A 759 -15.95 -22.96 47.01
CA MET A 759 -16.89 -24.03 46.65
C MET A 759 -17.55 -24.81 47.80
N ASN A 760 -17.47 -24.34 49.04
CA ASN A 760 -18.28 -24.92 50.13
C ASN A 760 -19.77 -24.58 49.90
N PRO A 761 -20.68 -25.58 49.92
CA PRO A 761 -22.07 -25.39 49.54
C PRO A 761 -22.89 -24.70 50.64
N TYR A 762 -23.70 -23.70 50.25
CA TYR A 762 -24.79 -23.26 51.11
C TYR A 762 -25.79 -24.41 51.28
N VAL A 763 -26.24 -24.63 52.53
CA VAL A 763 -27.15 -25.73 52.91
C VAL A 763 -28.54 -25.67 52.27
N GLY A 764 -28.93 -24.52 51.71
CA GLY A 764 -30.18 -24.32 50.98
C GLY A 764 -31.36 -23.83 51.84
N MET A 765 -32.54 -23.83 51.23
CA MET A 765 -33.87 -23.65 51.82
C MET A 765 -34.81 -24.63 51.13
N HIS A 766 -35.69 -25.30 51.87
CA HIS A 766 -36.40 -26.48 51.36
C HIS A 766 -37.88 -26.52 51.73
N THR A 767 -38.36 -25.70 52.69
CA THR A 767 -39.73 -25.80 53.22
C THR A 767 -40.47 -24.45 53.30
N PRO A 768 -41.81 -24.44 53.47
CA PRO A 768 -42.59 -23.21 53.67
C PRO A 768 -42.15 -22.39 54.89
N GLU A 769 -41.64 -23.05 55.93
CA GLU A 769 -41.12 -22.43 57.14
C GLU A 769 -39.83 -21.64 56.89
N ASP A 770 -39.05 -21.99 55.86
CA ASP A 770 -37.86 -21.23 55.49
C ASP A 770 -38.23 -19.85 54.96
N TRP A 771 -39.06 -19.75 53.91
CA TRP A 771 -39.45 -18.44 53.37
C TRP A 771 -40.78 -18.45 52.60
N THR A 772 -41.89 -18.20 53.31
CA THR A 772 -43.21 -17.93 52.72
C THR A 772 -43.51 -16.41 52.66
N PHE A 773 -44.13 -15.96 51.57
CA PHE A 773 -44.63 -14.59 51.37
C PHE A 773 -45.96 -14.60 50.59
N ARG A 774 -46.63 -13.45 50.47
CA ARG A 774 -47.92 -13.29 49.78
C ARG A 774 -47.91 -12.12 48.80
N THR A 775 -48.60 -12.24 47.68
CA THR A 775 -48.82 -11.13 46.72
C THR A 775 -49.99 -10.25 47.16
N LEU A 776 -49.87 -8.93 46.96
CA LEU A 776 -50.95 -7.98 47.25
C LEU A 776 -52.09 -8.02 46.20
N ASP A 777 -53.28 -7.59 46.59
CA ASP A 777 -54.49 -7.41 45.75
C ASP A 777 -54.80 -5.91 45.65
N GLU A 778 -54.68 -5.32 44.45
CA GLU A 778 -54.78 -3.87 44.24
C GLU A 778 -56.24 -3.40 44.13
N ARG A 779 -56.96 -3.50 45.25
CA ARG A 779 -58.31 -2.91 45.43
C ARG A 779 -58.43 -2.00 46.64
N SER A 780 -57.39 -1.22 46.94
CA SER A 780 -57.54 -0.03 47.79
C SER A 780 -56.74 1.18 47.28
N HIS A 781 -57.29 2.36 47.55
CA HIS A 781 -56.77 3.71 47.25
C HIS A 781 -56.63 4.14 45.78
N ARG A 782 -57.28 5.27 45.49
CA ARG A 782 -57.49 5.87 44.17
C ARG A 782 -57.35 7.38 44.28
N SER A 783 -56.33 7.97 43.67
CA SER A 783 -56.38 9.37 43.22
C SER A 783 -55.22 9.74 42.29
N LYS A 784 -55.57 10.24 41.10
CA LYS A 784 -55.01 11.46 40.44
C LYS A 784 -53.50 11.51 40.11
N ASP A 785 -53.07 11.97 38.93
CA ASP A 785 -53.75 12.72 37.86
C ASP A 785 -53.37 12.27 36.42
N LYS A 786 -54.04 12.87 35.43
CA LYS A 786 -53.80 12.80 33.97
C LYS A 786 -52.73 13.84 33.56
N GLU A 787 -52.17 13.94 32.35
CA GLU A 787 -52.17 13.15 31.09
C GLU A 787 -50.86 13.49 30.32
N THR A 788 -50.21 12.59 29.57
CA THR A 788 -50.17 12.52 28.09
C THR A 788 -48.92 11.69 27.66
N SER A 789 -48.77 11.15 26.44
CA SER A 789 -49.75 10.61 25.47
C SER A 789 -49.07 9.87 24.30
N ALA A 790 -49.75 8.84 23.77
CA ALA A 790 -49.76 8.42 22.35
C ALA A 790 -48.61 7.57 21.72
N GLN A 791 -49.06 6.41 21.21
CA GLN A 791 -48.80 5.81 19.88
C GLN A 791 -47.67 4.79 19.61
N ASN A 792 -48.08 3.84 18.75
CA ASN A 792 -47.35 2.79 18.01
C ASN A 792 -46.73 1.66 18.87
N THR A 793 -46.94 0.35 18.65
CA THR A 793 -47.00 -0.51 17.43
C THR A 793 -45.67 -0.55 16.66
N SER A 794 -45.12 -1.70 16.25
CA SER A 794 -45.67 -3.07 16.13
C SER A 794 -44.62 -4.17 16.34
N SER A 795 -45.10 -5.43 16.38
CA SER A 795 -44.35 -6.70 16.41
C SER A 795 -43.15 -6.85 15.46
N ALA A 796 -42.08 -7.47 15.97
CA ALA A 796 -41.19 -8.39 15.26
C ALA A 796 -41.03 -9.63 16.19
N THR A 797 -41.39 -10.86 15.82
CA THR A 797 -40.86 -11.72 14.75
C THR A 797 -39.46 -12.21 15.06
N SER A 798 -39.34 -13.50 15.42
CA SER A 798 -38.06 -14.18 15.66
C SER A 798 -37.17 -14.14 14.40
N GLN A 799 -35.92 -13.74 14.56
CA GLN A 799 -34.91 -13.91 13.51
C GLN A 799 -34.16 -15.24 13.69
N THR A 800 -33.85 -15.88 12.57
CA THR A 800 -33.12 -17.13 12.50
C THR A 800 -31.62 -16.84 12.48
N GLU A 801 -30.83 -17.47 13.34
CA GLU A 801 -29.38 -17.43 13.20
C GLU A 801 -28.95 -18.11 11.90
N THR A 802 -28.18 -17.41 11.07
CA THR A 802 -27.62 -17.94 9.83
C THR A 802 -26.21 -18.46 10.09
N LYS A 803 -26.00 -19.76 9.86
CA LYS A 803 -24.64 -20.35 9.87
C LYS A 803 -23.96 -20.07 8.52
N THR A 804 -22.87 -19.31 8.55
CA THR A 804 -22.12 -18.85 7.37
C THR A 804 -20.64 -19.30 7.37
N GLY A 805 -20.31 -20.35 8.13
CA GLY A 805 -18.96 -20.92 8.21
C GLY A 805 -18.79 -22.20 7.39
N VAL A 806 -17.69 -22.29 6.64
CA VAL A 806 -17.20 -23.54 6.04
C VAL A 806 -16.69 -24.47 7.16
N LEU A 807 -16.95 -25.77 7.05
CA LEU A 807 -16.37 -26.74 7.99
C LEU A 807 -14.86 -26.86 7.76
N LEU A 808 -14.07 -26.85 8.83
CA LEU A 808 -12.63 -27.09 8.78
C LEU A 808 -12.34 -28.54 9.17
N THR A 809 -11.33 -29.14 8.55
CA THR A 809 -10.85 -30.48 8.95
C THR A 809 -9.98 -30.41 10.20
N ASP A 810 -9.84 -31.54 10.90
CA ASP A 810 -9.14 -31.63 12.19
C ASP A 810 -7.74 -30.99 12.15
N ALA A 811 -7.57 -29.91 12.92
CA ALA A 811 -6.31 -29.17 12.97
C ALA A 811 -5.17 -30.04 13.51
N LYS A 812 -4.03 -29.99 12.84
CA LYS A 812 -2.81 -30.71 13.27
C LYS A 812 -1.89 -29.75 14.01
N THR A 813 -1.69 -30.01 15.29
CA THR A 813 -0.63 -29.36 16.06
C THR A 813 0.72 -29.82 15.54
N VAL A 814 1.55 -28.88 15.09
CA VAL A 814 2.95 -29.11 14.72
C VAL A 814 3.82 -28.23 15.62
N ALA A 815 4.81 -28.85 16.26
CA ALA A 815 5.82 -28.13 17.00
C ALA A 815 6.91 -27.66 16.04
N ASP A 816 7.04 -26.34 15.89
CA ASP A 816 8.26 -25.73 15.38
C ASP A 816 9.19 -25.43 16.57
N LYS A 817 10.49 -25.27 16.32
CA LYS A 817 11.57 -25.33 17.35
C LYS A 817 11.47 -24.28 18.47
N SER A 818 10.59 -23.28 18.36
CA SER A 818 10.30 -22.29 19.42
C SER A 818 8.79 -22.00 19.62
N ARG A 819 7.88 -22.60 18.84
CA ARG A 819 6.45 -22.23 18.81
C ARG A 819 5.54 -23.45 18.56
N THR A 820 4.43 -23.54 19.30
CA THR A 820 3.33 -24.47 19.00
C THR A 820 2.43 -23.86 17.93
N ILE A 821 2.44 -24.39 16.71
CA ILE A 821 1.66 -23.88 15.58
C ILE A 821 0.58 -24.90 15.20
N GLN A 822 -0.65 -24.43 15.02
CA GLN A 822 -1.77 -25.28 14.55
C GLN A 822 -1.93 -25.12 13.05
N LEU A 823 -1.73 -26.22 12.30
CA LEU A 823 -1.95 -26.28 10.86
C LEU A 823 -3.40 -26.65 10.56
N ILE A 824 -4.08 -25.78 9.81
CA ILE A 824 -5.49 -25.89 9.41
C ILE A 824 -5.53 -26.04 7.89
N GLY A 825 -6.05 -27.17 7.41
CA GLY A 825 -6.26 -27.42 5.99
C GLY A 825 -7.73 -27.27 5.60
N LEU A 826 -8.00 -26.51 4.53
CA LEU A 826 -9.24 -26.65 3.76
C LEU A 826 -9.15 -27.94 2.92
N ASN A 827 -10.27 -28.61 2.69
CA ASN A 827 -10.32 -29.90 2.01
C ASN A 827 -11.04 -29.78 0.65
N ASP A 828 -10.64 -30.58 -0.35
CA ASP A 828 -11.21 -30.50 -1.70
C ASP A 828 -12.73 -30.76 -1.75
N GLY A 829 -13.29 -31.44 -0.74
CA GLY A 829 -14.73 -31.66 -0.62
C GLY A 829 -15.55 -30.43 -0.20
N ASP A 830 -14.93 -29.42 0.40
CA ASP A 830 -15.64 -28.28 0.98
C ASP A 830 -15.98 -27.18 -0.04
N VAL A 831 -15.30 -27.19 -1.20
CA VAL A 831 -15.51 -26.29 -2.37
C VAL A 831 -16.99 -26.08 -2.67
N SER A 832 -17.74 -27.17 -2.76
CA SER A 832 -19.15 -27.16 -3.16
C SER A 832 -20.10 -26.62 -2.08
N GLN A 833 -19.65 -26.48 -0.83
CA GLN A 833 -20.43 -25.84 0.24
C GLN A 833 -20.02 -24.39 0.41
N ALA A 834 -18.72 -24.08 0.36
CA ALA A 834 -18.20 -22.72 0.41
C ALA A 834 -18.80 -21.81 -0.67
N LEU A 835 -18.97 -22.31 -1.90
CA LEU A 835 -19.56 -21.57 -3.01
C LEU A 835 -21.10 -21.49 -2.99
N ASN A 836 -21.78 -22.33 -2.20
CA ASN A 836 -23.25 -22.31 -2.06
C ASN A 836 -23.74 -21.54 -0.82
N VAL A 837 -22.89 -21.33 0.18
CA VAL A 837 -23.25 -20.64 1.43
C VAL A 837 -22.83 -19.17 1.37
N THR A 838 -23.63 -18.35 0.68
CA THR A 838 -24.17 -17.04 1.10
C THR A 838 -24.65 -16.22 -0.10
N ILE A 839 -25.97 -16.21 -0.34
CA ILE A 839 -26.64 -15.05 -0.93
C ILE A 839 -27.26 -14.28 0.24
N GLY A 840 -26.51 -13.29 0.72
CA GLY A 840 -26.80 -12.43 1.87
C GLY A 840 -25.92 -11.18 1.80
N GLU A 841 -26.10 -10.23 2.73
CA GLU A 841 -25.58 -8.86 2.56
C GLU A 841 -24.06 -8.69 2.75
N GLN A 842 -23.29 -9.77 2.95
CA GLN A 842 -21.83 -9.75 2.98
C GLN A 842 -21.23 -10.63 1.87
N LYS A 843 -20.22 -10.09 1.18
CA LYS A 843 -19.53 -10.70 0.02
C LYS A 843 -18.09 -11.08 0.38
N GLU A 844 -17.89 -12.03 1.28
CA GLU A 844 -16.57 -12.46 1.74
C GLU A 844 -16.58 -13.94 2.13
N LEU A 845 -15.50 -14.67 1.84
CA LEU A 845 -15.29 -16.04 2.29
C LEU A 845 -14.52 -16.03 3.62
N VAL A 846 -15.11 -16.56 4.68
CA VAL A 846 -14.55 -16.53 6.04
C VAL A 846 -14.03 -17.91 6.47
N VAL A 847 -12.73 -17.98 6.76
CA VAL A 847 -12.05 -19.11 7.41
C VAL A 847 -11.91 -18.80 8.90
N ASN A 848 -12.67 -19.51 9.74
CA ASN A 848 -12.75 -19.24 11.17
C ASN A 848 -11.79 -20.13 11.99
N ALA A 849 -10.64 -19.57 12.36
CA ALA A 849 -9.63 -20.13 13.24
C ALA A 849 -9.69 -19.55 14.68
N SER A 850 -10.82 -18.97 15.11
CA SER A 850 -10.94 -18.29 16.42
C SER A 850 -10.73 -19.19 17.64
N GLY A 851 -10.81 -20.51 17.50
CA GLY A 851 -10.41 -21.47 18.54
C GLY A 851 -8.92 -21.49 18.87
N TYR A 852 -8.08 -20.80 18.08
CA TYR A 852 -6.63 -20.77 18.22
C TYR A 852 -6.16 -19.34 18.50
N ASN A 853 -5.58 -19.13 19.70
CA ASN A 853 -5.34 -17.80 20.27
C ASN A 853 -3.86 -17.40 20.39
N LYS A 854 -2.91 -18.27 19.98
CA LYS A 854 -1.47 -17.99 19.98
C LYS A 854 -0.88 -17.92 18.57
N ALA A 855 -1.06 -18.97 17.77
CA ALA A 855 -0.62 -19.03 16.39
C ALA A 855 -1.57 -19.91 15.56
N ALA A 856 -1.87 -19.50 14.34
CA ALA A 856 -2.67 -20.24 13.37
C ALA A 856 -2.00 -20.21 11.99
N LYS A 857 -1.88 -21.37 11.35
CA LYS A 857 -1.32 -21.51 9.99
C LYS A 857 -2.36 -22.17 9.08
N VAL A 858 -2.99 -21.37 8.23
CA VAL A 858 -4.08 -21.79 7.33
C VAL A 858 -3.51 -22.08 5.95
N SER A 859 -3.66 -23.32 5.47
CA SER A 859 -3.29 -23.74 4.12
C SER A 859 -4.54 -23.76 3.22
N ILE A 860 -4.52 -22.94 2.17
CA ILE A 860 -5.53 -22.87 1.12
C ILE A 860 -5.02 -23.68 -0.10
N PRO A 861 -5.66 -24.81 -0.46
CA PRO A 861 -5.19 -25.65 -1.56
C PRO A 861 -5.16 -24.97 -2.93
N SER A 862 -4.15 -25.29 -3.76
CA SER A 862 -4.08 -24.83 -5.15
C SER A 862 -5.26 -25.32 -6.00
N THR A 863 -5.83 -26.48 -5.67
CA THR A 863 -7.10 -27.02 -6.21
C THR A 863 -8.28 -26.07 -5.98
N PHE A 864 -8.54 -25.69 -4.72
CA PHE A 864 -9.57 -24.73 -4.34
C PHE A 864 -9.38 -23.40 -5.06
N LEU A 865 -8.14 -22.90 -5.10
CA LEU A 865 -7.79 -21.62 -5.73
C LEU A 865 -8.02 -21.63 -7.26
N LYS A 866 -7.72 -22.74 -7.93
CA LYS A 866 -8.04 -23.00 -9.35
C LYS A 866 -9.55 -23.11 -9.64
N GLU A 867 -10.41 -23.22 -8.62
CA GLU A 867 -11.86 -23.25 -8.78
C GLU A 867 -12.49 -21.91 -8.41
N TYR A 868 -12.02 -21.29 -7.33
CA TYR A 868 -12.25 -19.87 -7.03
C TYR A 868 -12.01 -18.97 -8.25
N GLU A 869 -10.90 -19.18 -8.98
CA GLU A 869 -10.55 -18.38 -10.15
C GLU A 869 -11.47 -18.57 -11.38
N LYS A 870 -12.26 -19.66 -11.43
CA LYS A 870 -13.25 -19.92 -12.48
C LYS A 870 -14.60 -19.26 -12.20
N GLU A 871 -14.92 -19.04 -10.93
CA GLU A 871 -16.21 -18.48 -10.52
C GLU A 871 -16.27 -16.96 -10.75
N ASN A 872 -17.36 -16.51 -11.35
CA ASN A 872 -17.47 -15.15 -11.89
C ASN A 872 -17.86 -14.09 -10.82
N THR A 873 -17.73 -14.44 -9.54
CA THR A 873 -18.20 -13.66 -8.37
C THR A 873 -17.10 -13.29 -7.38
N LYS A 874 -15.88 -13.85 -7.54
CA LYS A 874 -14.62 -13.64 -6.79
C LYS A 874 -14.71 -12.67 -5.59
N VAL A 875 -14.99 -13.23 -4.42
CA VAL A 875 -15.06 -12.50 -3.14
C VAL A 875 -13.74 -12.57 -2.37
N PRO A 876 -13.37 -11.57 -1.53
CA PRO A 876 -12.20 -11.66 -0.66
C PRO A 876 -12.18 -12.93 0.21
N ILE A 877 -10.98 -13.34 0.62
CA ILE A 877 -10.77 -14.49 1.51
C ILE A 877 -10.18 -13.98 2.83
N SER A 878 -10.90 -14.18 3.93
CA SER A 878 -10.51 -13.72 5.27
C SER A 878 -10.25 -14.85 6.24
N ILE A 879 -9.09 -14.82 6.90
CA ILE A 879 -8.72 -15.71 8.00
C ILE A 879 -8.97 -14.96 9.31
N HIS A 880 -9.80 -15.51 10.21
CA HIS A 880 -10.13 -14.93 11.50
C HIS A 880 -9.55 -15.77 12.65
N THR A 881 -8.81 -15.16 13.57
CA THR A 881 -8.36 -15.74 14.84
C THR A 881 -9.06 -15.05 16.03
N ALA A 882 -8.74 -15.43 17.27
CA ALA A 882 -9.30 -14.77 18.46
C ALA A 882 -8.87 -13.29 18.63
N VAL A 883 -7.73 -12.90 18.04
CA VAL A 883 -7.09 -11.58 18.27
C VAL A 883 -6.84 -10.78 16.99
N ALA A 884 -6.92 -11.43 15.83
CA ALA A 884 -6.49 -10.86 14.55
C ALA A 884 -7.27 -11.44 13.34
N GLN A 885 -7.44 -10.63 12.29
CA GLN A 885 -7.94 -11.05 10.97
C GLN A 885 -6.93 -10.70 9.87
N PHE A 886 -6.82 -11.52 8.83
CA PHE A 886 -6.03 -11.27 7.62
C PHE A 886 -6.90 -11.46 6.37
N THR A 887 -6.95 -10.46 5.49
CA THR A 887 -7.91 -10.40 4.36
C THR A 887 -7.19 -10.28 3.01
N LEU A 888 -7.24 -11.34 2.21
CA LEU A 888 -6.77 -11.36 0.83
C LEU A 888 -7.85 -10.83 -0.12
N SER A 889 -7.50 -9.83 -0.94
CA SER A 889 -8.40 -9.34 -2.00
C SER A 889 -8.48 -10.33 -3.17
N ALA A 890 -9.62 -10.37 -3.86
CA ALA A 890 -9.83 -11.24 -5.02
C ALA A 890 -8.79 -11.04 -6.13
N GLU A 891 -8.38 -9.78 -6.36
CA GLU A 891 -7.37 -9.40 -7.33
C GLU A 891 -5.99 -9.99 -6.98
N LEU A 892 -5.58 -9.88 -5.71
CA LEU A 892 -4.33 -10.44 -5.23
C LEU A 892 -4.36 -11.97 -5.27
N VAL A 893 -5.49 -12.60 -4.92
CA VAL A 893 -5.65 -14.07 -5.04
C VAL A 893 -5.45 -14.50 -6.49
N GLY A 894 -6.17 -13.92 -7.45
CA GLY A 894 -6.01 -14.27 -8.87
C GLY A 894 -4.60 -13.99 -9.40
N LYS A 895 -3.97 -12.89 -8.96
CA LYS A 895 -2.58 -12.58 -9.30
C LYS A 895 -1.59 -13.63 -8.76
N LEU A 896 -1.74 -14.06 -7.51
CA LEU A 896 -0.89 -15.10 -6.92
C LEU A 896 -1.13 -16.47 -7.57
N VAL A 897 -2.36 -16.86 -7.85
CA VAL A 897 -2.70 -18.11 -8.56
C VAL A 897 -2.14 -18.12 -9.98
N SER A 898 -2.00 -16.96 -10.64
CA SER A 898 -1.35 -16.86 -11.95
C SER A 898 0.17 -17.06 -11.93
N LEU A 899 0.82 -16.92 -10.76
CA LEU A 899 2.27 -17.03 -10.58
C LEU A 899 2.68 -18.36 -9.90
N TYR A 900 1.87 -18.82 -8.96
CA TYR A 900 2.07 -20.02 -8.14
C TYR A 900 0.90 -21.02 -8.35
N PRO A 901 0.67 -21.51 -9.58
CA PRO A 901 -0.56 -22.25 -9.90
C PRO A 901 -0.67 -23.61 -9.22
N GLU A 902 0.45 -24.25 -8.85
CA GLU A 902 0.46 -25.56 -8.21
C GLU A 902 0.58 -25.50 -6.68
N ASP A 903 1.01 -24.36 -6.13
CA ASP A 903 1.34 -24.21 -4.71
C ASP A 903 0.13 -23.79 -3.86
N ASN A 904 0.06 -24.31 -2.63
CA ASN A 904 -0.94 -23.86 -1.67
C ASN A 904 -0.57 -22.45 -1.16
N LEU A 905 -1.54 -21.55 -1.08
CA LEU A 905 -1.36 -20.29 -0.36
C LEU A 905 -1.50 -20.54 1.14
N ILE A 906 -0.47 -20.18 1.91
CA ILE A 906 -0.44 -20.38 3.36
C ILE A 906 -0.41 -19.02 4.06
N VAL A 907 -1.38 -18.79 4.93
CA VAL A 907 -1.47 -17.61 5.79
C VAL A 907 -1.07 -18.01 7.21
N GLU A 908 -0.04 -17.38 7.76
CA GLU A 908 0.37 -17.54 9.15
C GLU A 908 0.10 -16.26 9.95
N ILE A 909 -0.53 -16.42 11.11
CA ILE A 909 -0.87 -15.35 12.05
C ILE A 909 -0.39 -15.80 13.44
N SER A 910 0.62 -15.11 13.98
CA SER A 910 1.32 -15.50 15.21
C SER A 910 1.41 -14.32 16.19
N ALA A 911 0.72 -14.40 17.34
CA ALA A 911 0.66 -13.35 18.35
C ALA A 911 1.84 -13.41 19.33
N LEU A 912 2.60 -12.32 19.44
CA LEU A 912 3.92 -12.27 20.08
C LEU A 912 3.83 -11.79 21.54
N SER A 913 3.40 -12.68 22.42
CA SER A 913 3.40 -12.49 23.88
C SER A 913 4.72 -12.96 24.54
N GLY A 914 5.03 -12.41 25.72
CA GLY A 914 6.29 -12.73 26.44
C GLY A 914 7.54 -12.35 25.64
N GLU A 915 8.63 -13.11 25.84
CA GLU A 915 9.92 -12.89 25.19
C GLU A 915 9.85 -12.88 23.65
N ASN A 916 8.94 -13.66 23.07
CA ASN A 916 8.73 -13.72 21.61
C ASN A 916 8.33 -12.38 20.97
N GLY A 917 7.93 -11.38 21.75
CA GLY A 917 7.69 -10.01 21.31
C GLY A 917 8.57 -8.95 21.99
N ALA A 918 9.54 -9.34 22.83
CA ALA A 918 10.34 -8.41 23.64
C ALA A 918 11.15 -7.44 22.77
N GLN A 919 11.84 -7.93 21.74
CA GLN A 919 12.61 -7.10 20.80
C GLN A 919 11.75 -6.00 20.15
N VAL A 920 10.52 -6.33 19.75
CA VAL A 920 9.58 -5.38 19.13
C VAL A 920 9.14 -4.32 20.13
N ARG A 921 8.79 -4.73 21.35
CA ARG A 921 8.39 -3.79 22.42
C ARG A 921 9.55 -2.91 22.88
N GLN A 922 10.79 -3.43 22.86
CA GLN A 922 11.99 -2.65 23.13
C GLN A 922 12.26 -1.63 22.03
N ALA A 923 12.23 -2.04 20.75
CA ALA A 923 12.39 -1.12 19.61
C ALA A 923 11.31 -0.01 19.60
N ILE A 924 10.09 -0.31 20.05
CA ILE A 924 9.03 0.68 20.28
C ILE A 924 9.41 1.65 21.41
N ALA A 925 9.86 1.14 22.56
CA ALA A 925 10.28 1.95 23.71
C ALA A 925 11.49 2.84 23.41
N ASP A 926 12.46 2.35 22.64
CA ASP A 926 13.68 3.07 22.24
C ASP A 926 13.39 4.31 21.36
N THR A 927 12.21 4.38 20.73
CA THR A 927 11.76 5.60 20.03
C THR A 927 11.44 6.76 20.99
N GLY A 928 11.18 6.47 22.26
CA GLY A 928 10.65 7.41 23.25
C GLY A 928 9.26 7.97 22.92
N LEU A 929 8.53 7.37 21.97
CA LEU A 929 7.34 7.96 21.33
C LEU A 929 6.17 6.98 21.14
N ALA A 930 6.07 5.91 21.94
CA ALA A 930 4.95 4.98 21.85
C ALA A 930 4.74 4.14 23.13
N ASN A 931 3.47 3.96 23.52
CA ASN A 931 3.03 2.84 24.36
C ASN A 931 2.39 1.77 23.46
N VAL A 932 2.59 0.50 23.76
CA VAL A 932 1.97 -0.62 23.03
C VAL A 932 0.52 -0.79 23.45
N VAL A 933 -0.41 -0.75 22.49
CA VAL A 933 -1.86 -0.86 22.74
C VAL A 933 -2.30 -2.32 22.81
N VAL A 934 -1.82 -3.16 21.89
CA VAL A 934 -2.04 -4.62 21.90
C VAL A 934 -0.76 -5.35 21.50
N ASN A 935 -0.63 -6.63 21.91
CA ASN A 935 0.54 -7.45 21.59
C ASN A 935 0.84 -7.46 20.07
N PRO A 936 2.11 -7.35 19.65
CA PRO A 936 2.48 -7.44 18.24
C PRO A 936 2.06 -8.77 17.63
N VAL A 937 1.73 -8.77 16.34
CA VAL A 937 1.35 -9.97 15.58
C VAL A 937 2.20 -10.08 14.32
N ASP A 938 2.85 -11.23 14.18
CA ASP A 938 3.59 -11.67 12.99
C ASP A 938 2.58 -12.17 11.95
N PHE A 939 2.56 -11.56 10.76
CA PHE A 939 1.65 -11.89 9.67
C PHE A 939 2.44 -12.22 8.41
N LYS A 940 2.32 -13.48 7.95
CA LYS A 940 3.02 -13.98 6.75
C LYS A 940 2.07 -14.61 5.75
N LEU A 941 2.38 -14.38 4.47
CA LEU A 941 1.77 -15.05 3.33
C LEU A 941 2.86 -15.80 2.57
N MET A 942 2.62 -17.08 2.27
CA MET A 942 3.55 -17.97 1.57
C MET A 942 2.84 -18.68 0.41
N ALA A 943 3.61 -19.06 -0.62
CA ALA A 943 3.22 -20.04 -1.63
C ALA A 943 4.08 -21.29 -1.42
N GLY A 944 3.46 -22.38 -0.94
CA GLY A 944 4.21 -23.53 -0.44
C GLY A 944 5.18 -23.11 0.68
N ASP A 945 6.45 -23.45 0.52
CA ASP A 945 7.53 -23.06 1.45
C ASP A 945 8.14 -21.68 1.14
N GLN A 946 7.79 -21.03 0.02
CA GLN A 946 8.31 -19.70 -0.35
C GLN A 946 7.49 -18.58 0.29
N GLU A 947 8.12 -17.68 1.04
CA GLU A 947 7.47 -16.46 1.52
C GLU A 947 7.23 -15.46 0.37
N ILE A 948 6.02 -14.91 0.29
CA ILE A 948 5.63 -13.91 -0.73
C ILE A 948 6.06 -12.53 -0.24
N THR A 949 7.08 -11.96 -0.90
CA THR A 949 7.66 -10.65 -0.58
C THR A 949 7.07 -9.50 -1.40
N GLU A 950 6.41 -9.79 -2.53
CA GLU A 950 5.78 -8.78 -3.39
C GLU A 950 4.27 -9.03 -3.53
N PHE A 951 3.48 -7.99 -3.25
CA PHE A 951 2.01 -7.99 -3.34
C PHE A 951 1.51 -7.21 -4.57
N PHE A 952 2.41 -6.86 -5.51
CA PHE A 952 2.12 -6.19 -6.79
C PHE A 952 1.34 -4.86 -6.65
N GLY A 953 1.54 -4.16 -5.54
CA GLY A 953 0.83 -2.91 -5.19
C GLY A 953 -0.49 -3.11 -4.43
N HIS A 954 -1.05 -4.32 -4.38
CA HIS A 954 -2.30 -4.56 -3.66
C HIS A 954 -2.10 -4.49 -2.14
N TYR A 955 -2.91 -3.67 -1.46
CA TYR A 955 -2.93 -3.57 0.00
C TYR A 955 -3.80 -4.65 0.62
N VAL A 956 -3.22 -5.44 1.53
CA VAL A 956 -3.93 -6.45 2.33
C VAL A 956 -4.43 -5.82 3.63
N GLU A 957 -5.66 -6.16 4.05
CA GLU A 957 -6.16 -5.76 5.36
C GLU A 957 -5.66 -6.72 6.45
N ARG A 958 -5.14 -6.16 7.54
CA ARG A 958 -4.84 -6.86 8.79
C ARG A 958 -5.64 -6.18 9.88
N LYS A 959 -6.56 -6.88 10.54
CA LYS A 959 -7.32 -6.30 11.68
C LYS A 959 -6.74 -6.84 12.96
N LEU A 960 -6.53 -5.98 13.95
CA LEU A 960 -6.16 -6.34 15.32
C LEU A 960 -7.30 -5.94 16.25
N ILE A 961 -7.76 -6.87 17.07
CA ILE A 961 -8.82 -6.63 18.06
C ILE A 961 -8.21 -5.86 19.23
N LEU A 962 -8.83 -4.73 19.59
CA LEU A 962 -8.44 -3.93 20.76
C LEU A 962 -9.29 -4.34 21.97
N ASP A 963 -8.65 -4.41 23.13
CA ASP A 963 -9.24 -4.84 24.41
C ASP A 963 -9.72 -3.67 25.30
N HIS A 964 -9.44 -2.42 24.90
CA HIS A 964 -9.85 -1.19 25.59
C HIS A 964 -10.21 -0.07 24.61
N GLU A 965 -10.87 0.98 25.10
CA GLU A 965 -11.15 2.19 24.29
C GLU A 965 -9.88 3.01 24.04
N VAL A 966 -9.74 3.48 22.79
CA VAL A 966 -8.61 4.30 22.34
C VAL A 966 -9.10 5.49 21.52
N ASP A 967 -8.35 6.59 21.54
CA ASP A 967 -8.58 7.74 20.65
C ASP A 967 -7.92 7.49 19.28
N PRO A 968 -8.68 7.42 18.17
CA PRO A 968 -8.13 7.23 16.83
C PRO A 968 -7.13 8.31 16.37
N GLU A 969 -7.16 9.51 16.96
CA GLU A 969 -6.23 10.60 16.64
C GLU A 969 -4.88 10.47 17.38
N HIS A 970 -4.83 9.64 18.43
CA HIS A 970 -3.63 9.37 19.24
C HIS A 970 -3.07 7.94 19.04
N VAL A 971 -3.61 7.18 18.09
CA VAL A 971 -3.16 5.81 17.75
C VAL A 971 -2.52 5.73 16.36
N ALA A 972 -1.38 5.04 16.31
CA ALA A 972 -0.69 4.61 15.11
C ALA A 972 -0.65 3.08 15.00
N ALA A 973 -0.29 2.57 13.83
CA ALA A 973 0.27 1.25 13.70
C ALA A 973 1.69 1.35 13.14
N VAL A 974 2.52 0.38 13.50
CA VAL A 974 3.91 0.28 13.04
C VAL A 974 4.19 -1.13 12.55
N TRP A 975 5.09 -1.22 11.58
CA TRP A 975 5.68 -2.47 11.13
C TRP A 975 7.15 -2.54 11.58
N PHE A 976 7.62 -3.75 11.87
CA PHE A 976 8.96 -4.01 12.41
C PHE A 976 9.66 -5.11 11.60
N ASP A 977 10.87 -4.80 11.14
CA ASP A 977 11.76 -5.76 10.50
C ASP A 977 12.69 -6.41 11.54
N PRO A 978 12.57 -7.73 11.79
CA PRO A 978 13.47 -8.43 12.71
C PRO A 978 14.92 -8.55 12.21
N GLN A 979 15.20 -8.38 10.91
CA GLN A 979 16.57 -8.47 10.37
C GLN A 979 17.34 -7.15 10.53
N THR A 980 16.72 -6.02 10.24
CA THR A 980 17.37 -4.69 10.34
C THR A 980 17.08 -3.96 11.66
N GLY A 981 16.09 -4.42 12.43
CA GLY A 981 15.57 -3.72 13.61
C GLY A 981 14.77 -2.45 13.28
N VAL A 982 14.52 -2.17 11.99
CA VAL A 982 13.84 -0.95 11.55
C VAL A 982 12.36 -1.00 11.92
N LEU A 983 11.86 0.12 12.43
CA LEU A 983 10.48 0.35 12.80
C LEU A 983 9.93 1.57 12.05
N SER A 984 8.80 1.41 11.37
CA SER A 984 8.21 2.47 10.54
C SER A 984 6.68 2.48 10.59
N SER A 985 6.06 3.61 10.23
CA SER A 985 4.61 3.80 10.25
C SER A 985 3.90 2.98 9.17
N VAL A 986 2.71 2.47 9.47
CA VAL A 986 1.81 1.84 8.49
C VAL A 986 0.39 2.43 8.65
N PRO A 987 -0.38 2.60 7.55
CA PRO A 987 -1.79 2.97 7.60
C PRO A 987 -2.60 2.23 8.66
N VAL A 988 -3.40 2.98 9.43
CA VAL A 988 -4.36 2.41 10.38
C VAL A 988 -5.65 3.23 10.46
N LEU A 989 -6.76 2.52 10.35
CA LEU A 989 -8.12 2.99 10.55
C LEU A 989 -8.71 2.27 11.78
N ILE A 990 -9.11 3.01 12.81
CA ILE A 990 -9.80 2.46 13.97
C ILE A 990 -11.31 2.39 13.69
N ARG A 991 -11.94 1.24 13.93
CA ARG A 991 -13.38 1.03 13.70
C ARG A 991 -14.03 0.44 14.95
N ASN A 992 -15.18 0.97 15.36
CA ASN A 992 -16.06 0.31 16.33
C ASN A 992 -17.11 -0.51 15.57
N VAL A 993 -17.21 -1.81 15.88
CA VAL A 993 -18.21 -2.73 15.35
C VAL A 993 -18.93 -3.37 16.53
N ASN A 994 -20.21 -3.05 16.72
CA ASN A 994 -21.07 -3.63 17.76
C ASN A 994 -20.50 -3.52 19.20
N GLY A 995 -19.66 -2.50 19.48
CA GLY A 995 -18.99 -2.31 20.76
C GLY A 995 -17.55 -2.85 20.83
N GLN A 996 -17.10 -3.61 19.84
CA GLN A 996 -15.72 -4.09 19.73
C GLN A 996 -14.90 -3.11 18.88
N LEU A 997 -13.69 -2.75 19.33
CA LEU A 997 -12.78 -1.90 18.58
C LEU A 997 -11.78 -2.74 17.76
N GLU A 998 -11.60 -2.36 16.51
CA GLU A 998 -10.69 -2.99 15.56
C GLU A 998 -9.69 -1.93 15.05
N ALA A 999 -8.39 -2.24 15.09
CA ALA A 999 -7.38 -1.51 14.35
C ALA A 999 -7.17 -2.17 12.98
N ILE A 1000 -7.65 -1.54 11.92
CA ILE A 1000 -7.55 -2.02 10.53
C ILE A 1000 -6.29 -1.43 9.89
N ILE A 1001 -5.24 -2.25 9.81
CA ILE A 1001 -3.95 -1.94 9.19
C ILE A 1001 -4.01 -2.28 7.69
N LYS A 1002 -3.47 -1.40 6.84
CA LYS A 1002 -3.31 -1.66 5.39
C LYS A 1002 -1.83 -1.68 5.01
N SER A 1003 -1.36 -2.78 4.43
CA SER A 1003 0.01 -2.88 3.90
C SER A 1003 0.18 -3.96 2.83
N ASN A 1004 1.20 -3.79 1.99
CA ASN A 1004 1.51 -4.56 0.80
C ASN A 1004 2.78 -5.44 0.95
N HIS A 1005 3.12 -5.84 2.19
CA HIS A 1005 4.26 -6.72 2.51
C HIS A 1005 3.99 -7.54 3.79
N ASN A 1006 4.74 -8.62 4.01
CA ASN A 1006 4.78 -9.33 5.30
C ASN A 1006 5.58 -8.54 6.33
N SER A 1007 5.25 -8.67 7.61
CA SER A 1007 5.99 -8.08 8.74
C SER A 1007 5.39 -8.53 10.08
N ILE A 1008 6.09 -8.21 11.17
CA ILE A 1008 5.48 -8.08 12.49
C ILE A 1008 4.82 -6.69 12.57
N TYR A 1009 3.57 -6.65 13.01
CA TYR A 1009 2.78 -5.43 13.14
C TYR A 1009 2.37 -5.18 14.59
N ALA A 1010 2.38 -3.92 15.03
CA ALA A 1010 1.93 -3.50 16.36
C ALA A 1010 1.07 -2.23 16.29
N VAL A 1011 0.11 -2.11 17.22
CA VAL A 1011 -0.67 -0.88 17.44
C VAL A 1011 -0.07 -0.13 18.62
N VAL A 1012 0.15 1.17 18.46
CA VAL A 1012 0.80 2.02 19.48
C VAL A 1012 0.04 3.33 19.68
N SER A 1013 0.13 3.88 20.89
CA SER A 1013 -0.43 5.20 21.23
C SER A 1013 0.68 6.23 21.50
N ALA A 1014 0.46 7.45 21.00
CA ALA A 1014 1.41 8.56 21.08
C ALA A 1014 0.68 9.89 21.28
N ASP A 1015 1.27 10.77 22.10
CA ASP A 1015 0.80 12.15 22.31
C ASP A 1015 1.90 13.17 21.93
N LYS A 1016 1.90 13.57 20.66
CA LYS A 1016 2.90 14.47 20.08
C LYS A 1016 2.31 15.86 19.84
N LYS A 1017 2.80 16.81 20.62
CA LYS A 1017 2.44 18.24 20.54
C LYS A 1017 3.63 19.10 20.07
N PHE A 1018 3.37 20.22 19.40
CA PHE A 1018 4.41 21.17 18.96
C PHE A 1018 4.08 22.60 19.43
N LYS A 1019 5.08 23.32 19.96
CA LYS A 1019 4.88 24.65 20.58
C LYS A 1019 4.48 25.72 19.56
N ASP A 1020 5.07 25.67 18.38
CA ASP A 1020 4.81 26.60 17.28
C ASP A 1020 3.47 26.34 16.55
N LEU A 1021 2.74 25.30 16.94
CA LEU A 1021 1.38 25.03 16.48
C LEU A 1021 0.28 25.50 17.44
N GLU A 1022 0.59 25.99 18.65
CA GLU A 1022 -0.40 26.12 19.73
C GLU A 1022 -1.71 26.85 19.33
N ASN A 1023 -1.57 27.89 18.50
CA ASN A 1023 -2.67 28.69 17.94
C ASN A 1023 -2.74 28.64 16.39
N HIS A 1024 -2.13 27.63 15.76
CA HIS A 1024 -2.06 27.50 14.29
C HIS A 1024 -3.23 26.68 13.73
N TRP A 1025 -3.78 27.08 12.57
CA TRP A 1025 -4.96 26.43 11.98
C TRP A 1025 -4.74 24.95 11.67
N ALA A 1026 -3.51 24.56 11.32
CA ALA A 1026 -3.16 23.19 10.94
C ALA A 1026 -2.83 22.30 12.15
N ARG A 1027 -2.85 22.85 13.38
CA ARG A 1027 -2.44 22.15 14.60
C ARG A 1027 -2.98 20.73 14.67
N LYS A 1028 -4.30 20.57 14.51
CA LYS A 1028 -4.96 19.27 14.62
C LYS A 1028 -4.52 18.28 13.54
N ASP A 1029 -4.44 18.71 12.28
CA ASP A 1029 -4.02 17.84 11.17
C ASP A 1029 -2.54 17.40 11.33
N VAL A 1030 -1.68 18.28 11.86
CA VAL A 1030 -0.25 18.00 12.06
C VAL A 1030 0.01 17.15 13.31
N GLU A 1031 -0.60 17.47 14.46
CA GLU A 1031 -0.46 16.68 15.69
C GLU A 1031 -1.01 15.25 15.47
N MET A 1032 -2.14 15.09 14.76
CA MET A 1032 -2.68 13.79 14.35
C MET A 1032 -1.70 12.96 13.49
N LEU A 1033 -1.08 13.55 12.45
CA LEU A 1033 -0.12 12.82 11.62
C LEU A 1033 1.25 12.61 12.29
N ALA A 1034 1.57 13.35 13.34
CA ALA A 1034 2.74 13.12 14.18
C ALA A 1034 2.49 12.01 15.21
N ASN A 1035 1.29 11.94 15.79
CA ASN A 1035 0.84 10.79 16.59
C ASN A 1035 0.88 9.50 15.76
N LYS A 1036 0.50 9.57 14.48
CA LYS A 1036 0.58 8.47 13.51
C LYS A 1036 2.01 8.20 12.98
N LEU A 1037 3.04 8.86 13.54
CA LEU A 1037 4.47 8.71 13.24
C LEU A 1037 4.92 9.02 11.80
N ILE A 1038 3.98 9.44 10.93
CA ILE A 1038 4.22 9.86 9.54
C ILE A 1038 5.00 11.18 9.52
N VAL A 1039 4.60 12.14 10.37
CA VAL A 1039 5.20 13.47 10.47
C VAL A 1039 6.22 13.54 11.61
N LYS A 1040 7.37 14.16 11.33
CA LYS A 1040 8.40 14.48 12.34
C LYS A 1040 8.68 15.99 12.35
N GLY A 1041 8.83 16.55 13.54
CA GLY A 1041 9.27 17.93 13.74
C GLY A 1041 10.69 18.17 13.21
N VAL A 1042 11.07 19.42 13.02
CA VAL A 1042 12.47 19.78 12.74
C VAL A 1042 13.32 19.77 14.01
N GLN A 1043 12.67 19.88 15.16
CA GLN A 1043 13.20 19.66 16.50
C GLN A 1043 12.15 18.88 17.33
N PRO A 1044 12.47 18.38 18.54
CA PRO A 1044 11.54 17.54 19.30
C PRO A 1044 10.17 18.17 19.58
N ASP A 1045 10.06 19.49 19.60
CA ASP A 1045 8.85 20.26 19.94
C ASP A 1045 8.54 21.44 18.98
N ILE A 1046 9.22 21.50 17.82
CA ILE A 1046 9.05 22.53 16.77
C ILE A 1046 8.75 21.88 15.41
N PHE A 1047 7.73 22.36 14.70
CA PHE A 1047 7.28 21.82 13.41
C PHE A 1047 7.62 22.68 12.17
N GLU A 1048 7.76 24.00 12.31
CA GLU A 1048 7.85 25.00 11.24
C GLU A 1048 6.65 25.01 10.26
N PRO A 1049 5.41 25.27 10.73
CA PRO A 1049 4.21 25.14 9.90
C PRO A 1049 4.20 26.01 8.64
N ASN A 1050 4.82 27.20 8.72
CA ASN A 1050 4.80 28.21 7.66
C ASN A 1050 6.06 28.17 6.75
N ARG A 1051 7.03 27.27 6.99
CA ARG A 1051 8.17 27.10 6.07
C ARG A 1051 7.69 26.40 4.79
N ALA A 1052 8.17 26.82 3.62
CA ALA A 1052 7.96 26.09 2.38
C ALA A 1052 8.63 24.70 2.42
N VAL A 1053 7.92 23.67 1.99
CA VAL A 1053 8.40 22.28 2.04
C VAL A 1053 9.19 21.92 0.78
N THR A 1054 10.24 21.09 0.94
CA THR A 1054 11.00 20.57 -0.20
C THR A 1054 10.29 19.38 -0.87
N ARG A 1055 10.63 19.11 -2.14
CA ARG A 1055 10.13 17.95 -2.89
C ARG A 1055 10.50 16.62 -2.21
N ALA A 1056 11.71 16.52 -1.67
CA ALA A 1056 12.15 15.35 -0.89
C ALA A 1056 11.37 15.16 0.42
N GLU A 1057 11.12 16.23 1.20
CA GLU A 1057 10.26 16.18 2.39
C GLU A 1057 8.85 15.72 2.04
N PHE A 1058 8.23 16.28 0.98
CA PHE A 1058 6.87 15.92 0.59
C PHE A 1058 6.74 14.45 0.19
N VAL A 1059 7.65 13.96 -0.67
CA VAL A 1059 7.67 12.54 -1.09
C VAL A 1059 7.89 11.62 0.11
N THR A 1060 8.76 11.97 1.05
CA THR A 1060 8.99 11.16 2.26
C THR A 1060 7.75 11.09 3.16
N LEU A 1061 6.99 12.19 3.29
CA LEU A 1061 5.71 12.18 4.02
C LEU A 1061 4.66 11.29 3.33
N LEU A 1062 4.61 11.30 2.00
CA LEU A 1062 3.68 10.47 1.21
C LEU A 1062 4.00 8.98 1.34
N VAL A 1063 5.27 8.59 1.19
CA VAL A 1063 5.76 7.20 1.31
C VAL A 1063 5.46 6.63 2.70
N ARG A 1064 5.71 7.40 3.76
CA ARG A 1064 5.38 7.01 5.15
C ARG A 1064 3.88 6.96 5.40
N GLY A 1065 3.12 7.89 4.81
CA GLY A 1065 1.65 7.90 4.87
C GLY A 1065 1.03 6.67 4.21
N LEU A 1066 1.61 6.20 3.11
CA LEU A 1066 1.24 4.95 2.42
C LEU A 1066 1.77 3.69 3.13
N GLY A 1067 2.68 3.81 4.09
CA GLY A 1067 3.30 2.66 4.75
C GLY A 1067 4.21 1.82 3.86
N MET A 1068 4.77 2.42 2.80
CA MET A 1068 5.64 1.74 1.85
C MET A 1068 7.01 1.44 2.49
N GLN A 1069 7.58 0.28 2.16
CA GLN A 1069 8.99 0.00 2.45
C GLN A 1069 9.88 0.89 1.58
N GLU A 1070 10.95 1.44 2.16
CA GLU A 1070 11.96 2.19 1.41
C GLU A 1070 12.78 1.23 0.52
N LYS A 1071 13.10 1.66 -0.71
CA LYS A 1071 13.78 0.83 -1.73
C LYS A 1071 15.00 1.53 -2.31
N PRO A 1072 16.06 0.80 -2.69
CA PRO A 1072 17.20 1.36 -3.43
C PRO A 1072 16.75 2.13 -4.68
N LEU A 1073 17.45 3.22 -4.99
CA LEU A 1073 17.11 4.06 -6.14
C LEU A 1073 17.51 3.37 -7.46
N THR A 1074 16.52 2.95 -8.24
CA THR A 1074 16.71 2.25 -9.52
C THR A 1074 16.90 3.19 -10.72
N GLU A 1075 16.38 4.43 -10.66
CA GLU A 1075 16.62 5.48 -11.66
C GLU A 1075 17.72 6.43 -11.16
N HIS A 1076 18.91 6.42 -11.78
CA HIS A 1076 20.01 7.28 -11.36
C HIS A 1076 19.69 8.78 -11.57
N PHE A 1077 19.47 9.50 -10.45
CA PHE A 1077 19.45 10.95 -10.42
C PHE A 1077 20.78 11.50 -9.87
N THR A 1078 21.42 12.38 -10.62
CA THR A 1078 22.70 13.04 -10.31
C THR A 1078 22.66 13.92 -9.04
N ASP A 1079 21.47 14.31 -8.59
CA ASP A 1079 21.24 15.12 -7.39
C ASP A 1079 20.70 14.33 -6.19
N VAL A 1080 20.47 13.02 -6.31
CA VAL A 1080 20.08 12.13 -5.20
C VAL A 1080 21.24 11.21 -4.85
N LYS A 1081 21.85 11.46 -3.68
CA LYS A 1081 22.90 10.57 -3.14
C LYS A 1081 22.24 9.33 -2.53
N GLU A 1082 22.80 8.15 -2.78
CA GLU A 1082 22.28 6.86 -2.27
C GLU A 1082 22.07 6.85 -0.74
N ASN A 1083 22.92 7.56 0.00
CA ASN A 1083 22.86 7.67 1.46
C ASN A 1083 22.15 8.94 1.98
N ALA A 1084 21.43 9.67 1.12
CA ALA A 1084 20.56 10.76 1.57
C ALA A 1084 19.36 10.20 2.35
N TRP A 1085 18.91 10.91 3.39
CA TRP A 1085 17.80 10.48 4.25
C TRP A 1085 16.45 10.29 3.54
N TYR A 1086 16.32 10.81 2.32
CA TYR A 1086 15.16 10.66 1.43
C TYR A 1086 15.37 9.62 0.31
N ALA A 1087 16.57 9.07 0.11
CA ALA A 1087 16.90 8.27 -1.08
C ALA A 1087 16.04 7.01 -1.18
N GLY A 1088 15.85 6.29 -0.08
CA GLY A 1088 15.01 5.09 -0.03
C GLY A 1088 13.51 5.38 -0.25
N SER A 1089 13.04 6.53 0.26
CA SER A 1089 11.68 7.03 -0.03
C SER A 1089 11.51 7.46 -1.50
N VAL A 1090 12.51 8.13 -2.09
CA VAL A 1090 12.48 8.51 -3.52
C VAL A 1090 12.50 7.27 -4.41
N GLY A 1091 13.33 6.27 -4.13
CA GLY A 1091 13.37 4.99 -4.85
C GLY A 1091 12.00 4.30 -4.85
N ALA A 1092 11.39 4.11 -3.68
CA ALA A 1092 10.06 3.53 -3.54
C ALA A 1092 8.97 4.30 -4.30
N ALA A 1093 9.00 5.64 -4.30
CA ALA A 1093 8.01 6.47 -4.99
C ALA A 1093 8.24 6.57 -6.52
N VAL A 1094 9.47 6.38 -7.01
CA VAL A 1094 9.77 6.23 -8.45
C VAL A 1094 9.28 4.88 -8.95
N GLU A 1095 9.58 3.80 -8.24
CA GLU A 1095 9.20 2.44 -8.62
C GLU A 1095 7.66 2.28 -8.67
N ALA A 1096 6.94 2.89 -7.73
CA ALA A 1096 5.48 2.97 -7.74
C ALA A 1096 4.90 3.98 -8.77
N GLY A 1097 5.72 4.65 -9.57
CA GLY A 1097 5.30 5.59 -10.63
C GLY A 1097 4.71 6.92 -10.16
N LEU A 1098 4.66 7.15 -8.83
CA LEU A 1098 4.10 8.35 -8.19
C LEU A 1098 4.86 9.60 -8.65
N ILE A 1099 6.19 9.52 -8.66
CA ILE A 1099 7.08 10.61 -9.09
C ILE A 1099 7.90 10.24 -10.32
N ARG A 1100 8.47 11.27 -10.95
CA ARG A 1100 9.54 11.20 -11.95
C ARG A 1100 10.49 12.38 -11.71
N GLY A 1101 11.69 12.32 -12.28
CA GLY A 1101 12.60 13.47 -12.36
C GLY A 1101 12.08 14.59 -13.28
N TYR A 1102 12.76 15.74 -13.27
CA TYR A 1102 12.50 16.87 -14.16
C TYR A 1102 13.17 16.73 -15.55
N GLY A 1103 13.73 15.55 -15.86
CA GLY A 1103 14.64 15.33 -17.00
C GLY A 1103 16.11 15.44 -16.60
N ASN A 1104 17.01 15.23 -17.56
CA ASN A 1104 18.47 15.36 -17.42
C ASN A 1104 19.07 14.68 -16.16
N HIS A 1105 18.51 13.53 -15.74
CA HIS A 1105 18.89 12.83 -14.51
C HIS A 1105 18.87 13.72 -13.24
N SER A 1106 17.85 14.57 -13.09
CA SER A 1106 17.64 15.39 -11.88
C SER A 1106 16.24 15.15 -11.29
N PHE A 1107 16.18 14.90 -9.98
CA PHE A 1107 14.94 14.85 -9.20
C PHE A 1107 14.60 16.20 -8.55
N GLY A 1108 15.60 17.03 -8.27
CA GLY A 1108 15.46 18.29 -7.55
C GLY A 1108 15.00 18.11 -6.10
N PRO A 1109 15.70 17.33 -5.24
CA PRO A 1109 15.24 17.01 -3.89
C PRO A 1109 15.02 18.25 -3.00
N GLU A 1110 15.99 19.17 -2.99
CA GLU A 1110 15.95 20.42 -2.20
C GLU A 1110 15.09 21.53 -2.84
N ARG A 1111 14.49 21.28 -4.01
CA ARG A 1111 13.59 22.24 -4.67
C ARG A 1111 12.31 22.35 -3.84
N LEU A 1112 11.86 23.58 -3.58
CA LEU A 1112 10.54 23.83 -3.00
C LEU A 1112 9.45 23.36 -3.96
N ILE A 1113 8.42 22.70 -3.43
CA ILE A 1113 7.34 22.10 -4.24
C ILE A 1113 6.11 23.01 -4.30
N THR A 1114 5.54 23.19 -5.50
CA THR A 1114 4.33 23.98 -5.71
C THR A 1114 3.06 23.21 -5.37
N ARG A 1115 1.97 23.93 -5.13
CA ARG A 1115 0.64 23.35 -4.87
C ARG A 1115 0.12 22.50 -6.04
N GLU A 1116 0.40 22.87 -7.29
CA GLU A 1116 0.09 22.02 -8.47
C GLU A 1116 0.94 20.74 -8.54
N GLU A 1117 2.22 20.79 -8.16
CA GLU A 1117 3.09 19.60 -8.11
C GLU A 1117 2.65 18.62 -7.01
N ILE A 1118 2.24 19.11 -5.84
CA ILE A 1118 1.66 18.28 -4.77
C ILE A 1118 0.39 17.56 -5.25
N VAL A 1119 -0.52 18.26 -5.93
CA VAL A 1119 -1.78 17.69 -6.43
C VAL A 1119 -1.52 16.53 -7.39
N VAL A 1120 -0.68 16.72 -8.41
CA VAL A 1120 -0.40 15.68 -9.42
C VAL A 1120 0.29 14.45 -8.82
N ILE A 1121 1.13 14.61 -7.80
CA ILE A 1121 1.73 13.46 -7.09
C ILE A 1121 0.70 12.76 -6.20
N THR A 1122 -0.23 13.50 -5.59
CA THR A 1122 -1.23 12.93 -4.67
C THR A 1122 -2.36 12.21 -5.39
N GLU A 1123 -2.87 12.72 -6.53
CA GLU A 1123 -3.87 11.99 -7.36
C GLU A 1123 -3.30 10.66 -7.88
N LYS A 1124 -2.02 10.62 -8.26
CA LYS A 1124 -1.35 9.34 -8.58
C LYS A 1124 -1.30 8.39 -7.38
N ALA A 1125 -1.10 8.91 -6.17
CA ALA A 1125 -1.13 8.11 -4.95
C ALA A 1125 -2.54 7.63 -4.59
N VAL A 1126 -3.58 8.39 -4.96
CA VAL A 1126 -4.98 7.92 -4.93
C VAL A 1126 -5.11 6.72 -5.87
N HIS A 1127 -4.82 6.87 -7.16
CA HIS A 1127 -4.93 5.77 -8.13
C HIS A 1127 -4.06 4.55 -7.80
N TYR A 1128 -2.88 4.74 -7.19
CA TYR A 1128 -2.01 3.64 -6.74
C TYR A 1128 -2.62 2.85 -5.57
N ALA A 1129 -3.29 3.53 -4.63
CA ALA A 1129 -3.86 2.88 -3.45
C ALA A 1129 -5.28 2.35 -3.70
N GLN A 1130 -6.12 3.07 -4.46
CA GLN A 1130 -7.53 2.75 -4.74
C GLN A 1130 -8.02 3.33 -6.06
N THR A 1131 -8.79 2.54 -6.81
CA THR A 1131 -9.55 3.00 -7.97
C THR A 1131 -10.76 3.85 -7.55
N LEU A 1132 -10.52 5.12 -7.25
CA LEU A 1132 -11.57 6.12 -7.02
C LEU A 1132 -11.97 6.78 -8.34
N ASN A 1133 -13.27 6.78 -8.63
CA ASN A 1133 -13.82 7.41 -9.83
C ASN A 1133 -14.27 8.85 -9.52
N ALA A 1134 -13.34 9.80 -9.66
CA ALA A 1134 -13.66 11.22 -9.87
C ALA A 1134 -13.76 11.50 -11.37
N ASP A 1135 -14.41 12.60 -11.79
CA ASP A 1135 -14.53 12.94 -13.20
C ASP A 1135 -13.44 13.96 -13.61
N PRO A 1136 -12.42 13.56 -14.41
CA PRO A 1136 -11.37 14.48 -14.84
C PRO A 1136 -11.88 15.61 -15.74
N THR A 1137 -13.09 15.48 -16.30
CA THR A 1137 -13.74 16.51 -17.12
C THR A 1137 -14.56 17.52 -16.29
N ASN A 1138 -14.64 17.35 -14.96
CA ASN A 1138 -15.38 18.27 -14.09
C ASN A 1138 -14.62 19.59 -13.85
N GLU A 1139 -14.67 20.49 -14.83
CA GLU A 1139 -13.96 21.77 -14.80
C GLU A 1139 -14.52 22.82 -13.81
N LYS A 1140 -15.46 22.45 -12.92
CA LYS A 1140 -16.15 23.36 -11.98
C LYS A 1140 -15.21 24.22 -11.10
N TYR A 1141 -13.97 23.79 -10.89
CA TYR A 1141 -12.96 24.61 -10.22
C TYR A 1141 -12.64 25.91 -10.99
N LYS A 1142 -12.77 25.92 -12.33
CA LYS A 1142 -12.61 27.11 -13.18
C LYS A 1142 -13.71 28.14 -13.00
N GLU A 1143 -14.90 27.73 -12.56
CA GLU A 1143 -15.98 28.63 -12.16
C GLU A 1143 -15.83 29.14 -10.71
N THR A 1144 -15.11 28.37 -9.88
CA THR A 1144 -14.99 28.60 -8.43
C THR A 1144 -13.81 29.51 -8.07
N TYR A 1145 -12.68 29.38 -8.77
CA TYR A 1145 -11.42 30.03 -8.40
C TYR A 1145 -10.92 30.97 -9.51
N SER A 1146 -10.67 32.22 -9.13
CA SER A 1146 -10.31 33.33 -10.04
C SER A 1146 -8.98 33.15 -10.79
N ASP A 1147 -8.08 32.34 -10.24
CA ASP A 1147 -6.75 32.04 -10.79
C ASP A 1147 -6.65 30.65 -11.43
N ALA A 1148 -7.76 29.94 -11.63
CA ALA A 1148 -7.78 28.60 -12.21
C ALA A 1148 -7.13 28.51 -13.61
N SER A 1149 -7.11 29.61 -14.38
CA SER A 1149 -6.39 29.73 -15.65
C SER A 1149 -4.86 29.70 -15.52
N THR A 1150 -4.32 29.80 -14.31
CA THR A 1150 -2.87 29.71 -14.03
C THR A 1150 -2.39 28.29 -13.72
N VAL A 1151 -3.31 27.32 -13.61
CA VAL A 1151 -3.00 25.89 -13.47
C VAL A 1151 -2.34 25.38 -14.75
N SER A 1152 -1.16 24.76 -14.62
CA SER A 1152 -0.44 24.21 -15.78
C SER A 1152 -1.27 23.19 -16.55
N PRO A 1153 -1.18 23.10 -17.89
CA PRO A 1153 -1.87 22.07 -18.66
C PRO A 1153 -1.66 20.64 -18.14
N TRP A 1154 -0.44 20.30 -17.73
CA TRP A 1154 -0.10 18.99 -17.14
C TRP A 1154 -0.71 18.71 -15.76
N ALA A 1155 -1.39 19.68 -15.15
CA ALA A 1155 -2.00 19.60 -13.83
C ALA A 1155 -3.53 19.83 -13.84
N GLN A 1156 -4.17 20.11 -14.99
CA GLN A 1156 -5.58 20.51 -15.04
C GLN A 1156 -6.52 19.36 -14.61
N ASP A 1157 -6.34 18.16 -15.16
CA ASP A 1157 -7.14 16.96 -14.84
C ASP A 1157 -7.00 16.56 -13.36
N ALA A 1158 -5.79 16.70 -12.80
CA ALA A 1158 -5.52 16.42 -11.40
C ALA A 1158 -6.10 17.50 -10.47
N MET A 1159 -6.10 18.77 -10.88
CA MET A 1159 -6.73 19.87 -10.13
C MET A 1159 -8.26 19.76 -10.14
N ALA A 1160 -8.87 19.29 -11.24
CA ALA A 1160 -10.30 18.96 -11.30
C ALA A 1160 -10.66 17.92 -10.25
N GLN A 1161 -10.01 16.75 -10.30
CA GLN A 1161 -10.24 15.65 -9.38
C GLN A 1161 -9.94 16.04 -7.92
N ALA A 1162 -8.80 16.65 -7.64
CA ALA A 1162 -8.40 17.05 -6.29
C ALA A 1162 -9.34 18.09 -5.64
N THR A 1163 -9.99 18.95 -6.45
CA THR A 1163 -10.96 19.93 -5.94
C THR A 1163 -12.36 19.34 -5.80
N GLU A 1164 -12.77 18.42 -6.68
CA GLU A 1164 -14.01 17.65 -6.55
C GLU A 1164 -13.98 16.75 -5.29
N GLN A 1165 -12.90 16.01 -5.09
CA GLN A 1165 -12.66 15.15 -3.93
C GLN A 1165 -12.45 15.94 -2.62
N GLY A 1166 -12.21 17.26 -2.70
CA GLY A 1166 -11.91 18.13 -1.55
C GLY A 1166 -10.51 17.91 -0.94
N LEU A 1167 -9.63 17.21 -1.65
CA LEU A 1167 -8.24 16.94 -1.32
C LEU A 1167 -7.45 18.25 -1.16
N ILE A 1168 -7.50 19.09 -2.20
CA ILE A 1168 -7.00 20.47 -2.15
C ILE A 1168 -8.16 21.45 -1.95
N LYS A 1169 -7.87 22.54 -1.25
CA LYS A 1169 -8.75 23.70 -1.06
C LYS A 1169 -7.97 24.96 -1.41
N GLY A 1170 -8.66 25.99 -1.88
CA GLY A 1170 -8.05 27.30 -2.11
C GLY A 1170 -7.39 27.88 -0.86
N VAL A 1171 -6.42 28.77 -1.06
CA VAL A 1171 -5.82 29.58 0.02
C VAL A 1171 -6.79 30.66 0.52
N SER A 1172 -7.76 31.01 -0.31
CA SER A 1172 -9.00 31.73 0.01
C SER A 1172 -10.18 30.99 -0.66
N PRO A 1173 -11.45 31.39 -0.42
CA PRO A 1173 -12.60 30.79 -1.10
C PRO A 1173 -12.59 30.92 -2.64
N ASP A 1174 -11.79 31.85 -3.17
CA ASP A 1174 -11.76 32.32 -4.56
C ASP A 1174 -10.37 32.25 -5.23
N LEU A 1175 -9.36 31.68 -4.56
CA LEU A 1175 -7.97 31.57 -5.06
C LEU A 1175 -7.35 30.20 -4.75
N LEU A 1176 -6.87 29.47 -5.77
CA LEU A 1176 -6.16 28.19 -5.63
C LEU A 1176 -4.67 28.34 -5.33
N ALA A 1177 -4.05 29.41 -5.83
CA ALA A 1177 -2.61 29.66 -5.82
C ALA A 1177 -1.77 28.44 -6.30
N PRO A 1178 -2.02 27.87 -7.49
CA PRO A 1178 -1.38 26.61 -7.92
C PRO A 1178 0.15 26.73 -8.02
N LYS A 1179 0.65 27.90 -8.42
CA LYS A 1179 2.08 28.23 -8.55
C LYS A 1179 2.78 28.57 -7.23
N GLN A 1180 2.05 28.71 -6.14
CA GLN A 1180 2.63 29.02 -4.82
C GLN A 1180 3.37 27.81 -4.26
N GLN A 1181 4.51 28.05 -3.63
CA GLN A 1181 5.26 27.05 -2.86
C GLN A 1181 4.46 26.66 -1.62
N ALA A 1182 4.21 25.35 -1.43
CA ALA A 1182 3.37 24.87 -0.34
C ALA A 1182 4.10 24.98 1.01
N ALA A 1183 3.42 25.53 2.02
CA ALA A 1183 3.89 25.51 3.39
C ALA A 1183 3.81 24.08 3.99
N ARG A 1184 4.69 23.75 4.93
CA ARG A 1184 4.79 22.42 5.57
C ARG A 1184 3.46 21.98 6.19
N ALA A 1185 2.71 22.92 6.77
CA ALA A 1185 1.35 22.72 7.26
C ALA A 1185 0.34 22.38 6.16
N GLU A 1186 0.36 23.09 5.03
CA GLU A 1186 -0.54 22.81 3.90
C GLU A 1186 -0.31 21.42 3.32
N ALA A 1187 0.96 21.07 3.09
CA ALA A 1187 1.37 19.77 2.58
C ALA A 1187 0.94 18.63 3.53
N THR A 1188 1.13 18.82 4.84
CA THR A 1188 0.70 17.85 5.87
C THR A 1188 -0.83 17.70 5.89
N SER A 1189 -1.59 18.79 5.84
CA SER A 1189 -3.05 18.73 5.74
C SER A 1189 -3.57 18.09 4.43
N ILE A 1190 -2.82 18.17 3.32
CA ILE A 1190 -3.16 17.46 2.07
C ILE A 1190 -2.91 15.96 2.22
N ILE A 1191 -1.75 15.54 2.76
CA ILE A 1191 -1.49 14.12 3.09
C ILE A 1191 -2.53 13.57 4.06
N LYS A 1192 -2.97 14.37 5.03
CA LYS A 1192 -4.02 13.98 5.98
C LYS A 1192 -5.36 13.72 5.28
N ARG A 1193 -5.79 14.62 4.38
CA ARG A 1193 -7.04 14.43 3.59
C ARG A 1193 -6.93 13.27 2.60
N PHE A 1194 -5.76 13.09 1.99
CA PHE A 1194 -5.45 11.94 1.13
C PHE A 1194 -5.71 10.62 1.86
N LEU A 1195 -5.10 10.43 3.04
CA LEU A 1195 -5.24 9.20 3.82
C LEU A 1195 -6.67 8.98 4.35
N GLN A 1196 -7.40 10.06 4.65
CA GLN A 1196 -8.84 9.98 4.99
C GLN A 1196 -9.69 9.56 3.78
N LEU A 1197 -9.43 10.13 2.59
CA LEU A 1197 -10.14 9.84 1.35
C LEU A 1197 -10.04 8.35 0.96
N ILE A 1198 -8.81 7.81 0.97
CA ILE A 1198 -8.57 6.37 0.71
C ILE A 1198 -8.83 5.48 1.94
N LYS A 1199 -9.36 6.02 3.05
CA LYS A 1199 -9.68 5.28 4.29
C LYS A 1199 -8.49 4.52 4.89
N PHE A 1200 -7.28 5.04 4.68
CA PHE A 1200 -6.04 4.60 5.32
C PHE A 1200 -5.90 5.19 6.73
N THR A 1201 -6.71 6.20 7.07
CA THR A 1201 -6.95 6.61 8.46
C THR A 1201 -8.34 7.24 8.64
N ASN A 1202 -8.69 7.54 9.90
CA ASN A 1202 -9.97 8.11 10.34
C ASN A 1202 -10.16 9.58 9.94
#